data_AF-K0RPT8-F1
#
_entry.id   AF-K0RPT8-F1
#
_cell.length_a   1.000
_cell.length_b   1.000
_cell.length_c   1.000
_cell.angle_alpha   90.00
_cell.angle_beta   90.00
_cell.angle_gamma   90.00
#
_symmetry.space_group_name_H-M   'P 1'
#
loop_
_entity.id
_entity.type
_entity.pdbx_description
1 polymer ?
#
loop_
_entity_poly.entity_id
_entity_poly.type
_entity_poly.pdbx_seq_one_letter_code
_entity_poly.pdbx_strand_id
1 'polypeptide(L)'
;MIMADAAAPDPLGATSTADGGAPPEGDDGGSFYEEIGYNKILDVCDETSADEQLLERIRSLKEARGDCESLEASVRALEAELARARQQTRASIEEDSANQREVDDRMNAIRETEEETKRLRDAIAGEKQLLVSLAREIDGLKASIDKGSGWSKEQTKEREALVDALAECQRENDDANERLARLKETANTHENDARRSEDKRDECARRIEELNREKDTIDANMHSLQQEIKQEEGRLSTLKSALEHSTLELGDLQSRCDDEKHSIEEVMDGIEELREAQSSASKEMAMLRHEQTMVQEELDKLTAENQAATRENEEQMKMVRMLAAESDWCVRSMGNCLFRVLMNQLYHLHIPVSIKKELAHLQKMRDSVDEQARAATREREQHDKEIDSLTAQIARLEGTDIPSVAKEVDAVARKIKRKEQELDIVQRKIGVSKRQGEAIKLLKKTNESTTKSQDAELAGLQRTIQDLKKEAKGILEVDAKGRERLAAIQEQLKDKQRQCDALKDSNAKLETEAEMSTKQVLDLESAIVVARRDHNVASKALLAERQKVAEVKALGDNLSRQSRAAREEIARLERLLIKERASATAVDKEIISLGEDVVRLEERSAQVREEQLANASVIKGLEQDIDKTDDLRESILRSGRNDTNLTIQLVAANREFAQLNERLQVDRHSLEVVQGQLTSLDEEIESGNLQTAELTNAKEARLAEKNDQTKKRELLFSLQRDLSYYLDKNKALASELDRPVSMHRWRYLQITDPEKWDLLNKANGLQCQVVSVNDAISDKTRELGQMWRKMMDLEQEAGDRQGAEEVVSKLSTLREKLRGINKDILAKKADLQLTVEETEMAQSAIEDLEKQRA
;
A
#
# COMPACT_ATOMS: atom_id res chain seq x y z
N MET A 1 27.65 72.82 8.54
CA MET A 1 28.14 73.82 7.59
C MET A 1 28.44 73.09 6.29
N ILE A 2 27.59 73.30 5.27
CA ILE A 2 27.84 73.20 3.80
C ILE A 2 28.26 71.80 3.30
N MET A 3 27.37 70.99 2.71
CA MET A 3 26.89 70.98 1.31
C MET A 3 27.93 70.64 0.24
N ALA A 4 27.43 69.89 -0.76
CA ALA A 4 27.98 69.55 -2.07
C ALA A 4 29.05 68.44 -2.13
N ASP A 5 29.23 67.64 -3.17
CA ASP A 5 28.49 67.19 -4.37
C ASP A 5 29.55 66.42 -5.20
N ALA A 6 29.12 65.58 -6.16
CA ALA A 6 29.84 65.20 -7.40
C ALA A 6 30.42 63.76 -7.57
N ALA A 7 29.79 63.08 -8.55
CA ALA A 7 30.36 62.46 -9.77
C ALA A 7 30.99 61.03 -9.74
N ALA A 8 30.21 60.07 -10.29
CA ALA A 8 30.44 59.14 -11.44
C ALA A 8 31.89 58.73 -11.84
N PRO A 9 32.16 57.52 -12.41
CA PRO A 9 31.40 56.92 -13.53
C PRO A 9 31.32 55.36 -13.68
N ASP A 10 30.46 54.96 -14.62
CA ASP A 10 30.27 53.68 -15.36
C ASP A 10 31.57 53.08 -15.98
N PRO A 11 31.66 51.77 -16.38
CA PRO A 11 30.86 51.23 -17.51
C PRO A 11 30.62 49.70 -17.68
N LEU A 12 29.63 49.38 -18.55
CA LEU A 12 29.45 48.19 -19.44
C LEU A 12 29.31 46.80 -18.76
N GLY A 13 28.37 45.91 -19.07
CA GLY A 13 27.35 45.81 -20.11
C GLY A 13 27.07 44.31 -20.36
N ALA A 14 25.81 43.85 -20.32
CA ALA A 14 25.38 42.58 -20.91
C ALA A 14 23.84 42.49 -20.95
N THR A 15 23.29 42.83 -22.11
CA THR A 15 22.16 42.18 -22.80
C THR A 15 21.16 41.34 -21.98
N SER A 16 19.93 41.85 -21.84
CA SER A 16 18.73 41.05 -22.09
C SER A 16 17.58 41.99 -22.48
N THR A 17 16.95 41.65 -23.59
CA THR A 17 15.87 42.31 -24.30
C THR A 17 14.64 42.54 -23.43
N ALA A 18 14.33 43.80 -23.13
CA ALA A 18 13.02 44.22 -22.66
C ALA A 18 12.14 44.51 -23.89
N ASP A 19 11.36 43.51 -24.31
CA ASP A 19 10.21 43.73 -25.17
C ASP A 19 9.00 44.03 -24.28
N GLY A 20 8.47 45.24 -24.43
CA GLY A 20 7.27 45.70 -23.78
C GLY A 20 6.06 45.04 -24.42
N GLY A 21 5.78 43.81 -24.01
CA GLY A 21 4.50 43.15 -24.26
C GLY A 21 3.54 43.43 -23.11
N ALA A 22 2.68 44.42 -23.29
CA ALA A 22 1.43 44.50 -22.54
C ALA A 22 0.73 43.12 -22.61
N PRO A 23 0.21 42.57 -21.50
CA PRO A 23 -0.59 41.36 -21.59
C PRO A 23 -1.82 41.67 -22.46
N PRO A 24 -2.14 40.82 -23.45
CA PRO A 24 -3.29 41.03 -24.29
C PRO A 24 -4.54 40.89 -23.43
N GLU A 25 -5.29 41.99 -23.31
CA GLU A 25 -6.72 41.95 -23.10
C GLU A 25 -7.33 41.19 -24.28
N GLY A 26 -7.73 39.95 -24.02
CA GLY A 26 -8.29 39.00 -24.96
C GLY A 26 -8.27 37.66 -24.23
N ASP A 27 -9.39 37.12 -23.77
CA ASP A 27 -10.67 37.02 -24.42
C ASP A 27 -11.72 37.15 -23.32
N ASP A 28 -12.74 38.00 -23.54
CA ASP A 28 -14.00 37.89 -22.82
C ASP A 28 -14.52 36.48 -23.11
N GLY A 29 -14.19 35.55 -22.23
CA GLY A 29 -14.90 34.30 -22.06
C GLY A 29 -16.29 34.65 -21.54
N GLY A 30 -17.08 35.30 -22.39
CA GLY A 30 -18.52 35.39 -22.29
C GLY A 30 -18.97 33.97 -22.01
N SER A 31 -19.40 33.78 -20.76
CA SER A 31 -20.01 32.54 -20.34
C SER A 31 -21.05 32.21 -21.40
N PHE A 32 -20.96 31.03 -22.00
CA PHE A 32 -21.95 30.50 -22.94
C PHE A 32 -23.40 30.63 -22.42
N TYR A 33 -23.57 30.84 -21.10
CA TYR A 33 -24.85 31.09 -20.44
C TYR A 33 -25.36 32.56 -20.50
N GLU A 34 -24.51 33.55 -20.80
CA GLU A 34 -24.94 34.94 -20.98
C GLU A 34 -25.53 35.22 -22.37
N GLU A 35 -25.01 34.55 -23.42
CA GLU A 35 -25.49 34.74 -24.80
C GLU A 35 -26.89 34.14 -25.07
N ILE A 36 -27.34 33.19 -24.25
CA ILE A 36 -28.68 32.56 -24.39
C ILE A 36 -29.76 33.37 -23.64
N GLY A 37 -29.39 34.46 -22.94
CA GLY A 37 -30.38 35.27 -22.21
C GLY A 37 -31.06 34.51 -21.07
N TYR A 38 -30.38 33.52 -20.47
CA TYR A 38 -30.92 32.72 -19.38
C TYR A 38 -31.23 33.58 -18.13
N ASN A 39 -30.43 34.63 -17.90
CA ASN A 39 -30.67 35.61 -16.83
C ASN A 39 -31.92 36.47 -17.07
N LYS A 40 -32.38 36.63 -18.31
CA LYS A 40 -33.59 37.38 -18.65
C LYS A 40 -34.87 36.54 -18.62
N ILE A 41 -34.73 35.21 -18.66
CA ILE A 41 -35.86 34.27 -18.55
C ILE A 41 -36.22 34.00 -17.08
N LEU A 42 -35.25 34.09 -16.15
CA LEU A 42 -35.49 33.87 -14.73
C LEU A 42 -36.09 35.08 -13.99
N ASP A 43 -35.93 36.30 -14.51
CA ASP A 43 -36.50 37.52 -13.92
C ASP A 43 -37.90 37.88 -14.44
N VAL A 44 -38.42 37.19 -15.48
CA VAL A 44 -39.72 37.50 -16.11
C VAL A 44 -40.81 36.47 -15.77
N CYS A 45 -40.47 35.38 -15.09
CA CYS A 45 -41.44 34.37 -14.66
C CYS A 45 -42.07 34.72 -13.31
N ASP A 46 -42.65 35.91 -13.21
CA ASP A 46 -43.67 36.20 -12.20
C ASP A 46 -45.03 35.73 -12.72
N GLU A 47 -45.63 34.86 -11.90
CA GLU A 47 -47.07 34.73 -11.72
C GLU A 47 -47.91 34.68 -13.01
N THR A 48 -47.90 33.55 -13.71
CA THR A 48 -49.13 32.93 -14.21
C THR A 48 -48.84 31.57 -14.88
N SER A 49 -49.32 30.51 -14.23
CA SER A 49 -49.58 29.19 -14.84
C SER A 49 -48.38 28.34 -15.30
N ALA A 50 -47.39 28.12 -14.43
CA ALA A 50 -46.44 27.00 -14.58
C ALA A 50 -46.24 26.26 -13.25
N ASP A 51 -46.11 24.93 -13.35
CA ASP A 51 -46.13 23.93 -12.26
C ASP A 51 -45.31 24.29 -11.01
N GLU A 52 -45.89 24.03 -9.84
CA GLU A 52 -45.31 24.20 -8.50
C GLU A 52 -43.91 23.54 -8.34
N GLN A 53 -43.66 22.47 -9.13
CA GLN A 53 -42.37 21.76 -9.19
C GLN A 53 -41.23 22.58 -9.81
N LEU A 54 -41.53 23.48 -10.75
CA LEU A 54 -40.52 24.36 -11.37
C LEU A 54 -40.11 25.48 -10.41
N LEU A 55 -41.05 26.01 -9.63
CA LEU A 55 -40.75 27.00 -8.60
C LEU A 55 -39.91 26.41 -7.46
N GLU A 56 -40.18 25.15 -7.09
CA GLU A 56 -39.36 24.42 -6.12
C GLU A 56 -37.94 24.16 -6.66
N ARG A 57 -37.81 23.81 -7.94
CA ARG A 57 -36.51 23.63 -8.61
C ARG A 57 -35.71 24.93 -8.67
N ILE A 58 -36.36 26.06 -8.97
CA ILE A 58 -35.72 27.38 -8.98
C ILE A 58 -35.27 27.79 -7.57
N ARG A 59 -36.06 27.47 -6.52
CA ARG A 59 -35.62 27.66 -5.12
C ARG A 59 -34.39 26.82 -4.77
N SER A 60 -34.38 25.53 -5.13
CA SER A 60 -33.22 24.65 -4.88
C SER A 60 -31.95 25.10 -5.61
N LEU A 61 -32.09 25.66 -6.81
CA LEU A 61 -30.94 26.20 -7.56
C LEU A 61 -30.43 27.51 -6.96
N LYS A 62 -31.31 28.33 -6.36
CA LYS A 62 -30.91 29.54 -5.63
C LYS A 62 -30.19 29.21 -4.33
N GLU A 63 -30.61 28.16 -3.61
CA GLU A 63 -29.91 27.67 -2.42
C GLU A 63 -28.54 27.09 -2.76
N ALA A 64 -28.45 26.23 -3.78
CA ALA A 64 -27.17 25.69 -4.24
C ALA A 64 -26.19 26.79 -4.70
N ARG A 65 -26.70 27.87 -5.30
CA ARG A 65 -25.88 29.04 -5.63
C ARG A 65 -25.37 29.76 -4.37
N GLY A 66 -26.20 29.91 -3.35
CA GLY A 66 -25.78 30.47 -2.06
C GLY A 66 -24.69 29.66 -1.38
N ASP A 67 -24.77 28.33 -1.47
CA ASP A 67 -23.75 27.42 -0.95
C ASP A 67 -22.43 27.50 -1.74
N CYS A 68 -22.51 27.64 -3.07
CA CYS A 68 -21.32 27.90 -3.90
C CYS A 68 -20.67 29.25 -3.57
N GLU A 69 -21.44 30.32 -3.39
CA GLU A 69 -20.93 31.64 -2.99
C GLU A 69 -20.29 31.60 -1.58
N SER A 70 -20.85 30.80 -0.66
CA SER A 70 -20.27 30.51 0.65
C SER A 70 -18.94 29.75 0.56
N LEU A 71 -18.87 28.73 -0.29
CA LEU A 71 -17.65 27.96 -0.53
C LEU A 71 -16.56 28.82 -1.17
N GLU A 72 -16.90 29.66 -2.15
CA GLU A 72 -15.96 30.61 -2.74
C GLU A 72 -15.44 31.62 -1.71
N ALA A 73 -16.29 32.10 -0.80
CA ALA A 73 -15.86 32.99 0.28
C ALA A 73 -14.90 32.27 1.26
N SER A 74 -15.15 30.99 1.55
CA SER A 74 -14.27 30.15 2.38
C SER A 74 -12.92 29.88 1.71
N VAL A 75 -12.92 29.57 0.41
CA VAL A 75 -11.69 29.39 -0.39
C VAL A 75 -10.87 30.67 -0.41
N ARG A 76 -11.49 31.84 -0.65
CA ARG A 76 -10.79 33.14 -0.62
C ARG A 76 -10.22 33.45 0.78
N ALA A 77 -10.91 33.05 1.85
CA ALA A 77 -10.41 33.20 3.21
C ALA A 77 -9.18 32.32 3.49
N LEU A 78 -9.21 31.06 3.04
CA LEU A 78 -8.07 30.14 3.14
C LEU A 78 -6.89 30.58 2.29
N GLU A 79 -7.12 31.13 1.09
CA GLU A 79 -6.07 31.72 0.25
C GLU A 79 -5.41 32.93 0.93
N ALA A 80 -6.20 33.78 1.61
CA ALA A 80 -5.68 34.90 2.38
C ALA A 80 -4.86 34.44 3.60
N GLU A 81 -5.27 33.37 4.28
CA GLU A 81 -4.50 32.78 5.39
C GLU A 81 -3.20 32.13 4.91
N LEU A 82 -3.23 31.42 3.78
CA LEU A 82 -2.05 30.85 3.13
C LEU A 82 -1.05 31.95 2.72
N ALA A 83 -1.54 33.08 2.21
CA ALA A 83 -0.72 34.23 1.87
C ALA A 83 -0.05 34.84 3.11
N ARG A 84 -0.77 34.99 4.23
CA ARG A 84 -0.21 35.46 5.51
C ARG A 84 0.84 34.49 6.05
N ALA A 85 0.56 33.19 6.01
CA ALA A 85 1.51 32.17 6.46
C ALA A 85 2.82 32.22 5.65
N ARG A 86 2.72 32.32 4.31
CA ARG A 86 3.87 32.48 3.41
C ARG A 86 4.67 33.76 3.69
N GLN A 87 4.00 34.86 3.98
CA GLN A 87 4.66 36.11 4.35
C GLN A 87 5.41 36.00 5.68
N GLN A 88 4.82 35.31 6.67
CA GLN A 88 5.45 35.05 7.95
C GLN A 88 6.66 34.12 7.83
N THR A 89 6.61 33.11 6.95
CA THR A 89 7.77 32.25 6.68
C THR A 89 8.91 33.03 6.04
N ARG A 90 8.61 33.93 5.09
CA ARG A 90 9.63 34.80 4.47
C ARG A 90 10.29 35.73 5.49
N ALA A 91 9.51 36.34 6.38
CA ALA A 91 10.04 37.20 7.44
C ALA A 91 10.97 36.42 8.39
N SER A 92 10.62 35.19 8.77
CA SER A 92 11.47 34.33 9.60
C SER A 92 12.79 33.98 8.90
N ILE A 93 12.76 33.71 7.58
CA ILE A 93 13.97 33.41 6.80
C ILE A 93 14.89 34.64 6.72
N GLU A 94 14.32 35.83 6.55
CA GLU A 94 15.09 37.08 6.54
C GLU A 94 15.73 37.35 7.91
N GLU A 95 15.00 37.12 9.01
CA GLU A 95 15.51 37.23 10.38
C GLU A 95 16.65 36.23 10.66
N ASP A 96 16.50 34.97 10.26
CA ASP A 96 17.55 33.94 10.38
C ASP A 96 18.79 34.31 9.56
N SER A 97 18.62 34.89 8.37
CA SER A 97 19.74 35.35 7.55
C SER A 97 20.48 36.55 8.16
N ALA A 98 19.77 37.43 8.87
CA ALA A 98 20.37 38.56 9.58
C ALA A 98 21.13 38.08 10.83
N ASN A 99 20.57 37.14 11.58
CA ASN A 99 21.22 36.50 12.73
C ASN A 99 22.49 35.77 12.31
N GLN A 100 22.48 35.08 11.16
CA GLN A 100 23.68 34.40 10.65
C GLN A 100 24.80 35.40 10.31
N ARG A 101 24.49 36.55 9.72
CA ARG A 101 25.48 37.61 9.46
C ARG A 101 26.07 38.16 10.76
N GLU A 102 25.24 38.37 11.78
CA GLU A 102 25.73 38.84 13.08
C GLU A 102 26.65 37.81 13.76
N VAL A 103 26.37 36.52 13.60
CA VAL A 103 27.25 35.44 14.09
C VAL A 103 28.60 35.45 13.35
N ASP A 104 28.59 35.65 12.03
CA ASP A 104 29.80 35.72 11.22
C ASP A 104 30.66 36.95 11.58
N ASP A 105 30.03 38.11 11.81
CA ASP A 105 30.71 39.32 12.27
C ASP A 105 31.34 39.14 13.66
N ARG A 106 30.63 38.48 14.59
CA ARG A 106 31.17 38.12 15.91
C ARG A 106 32.34 37.13 15.81
N MET A 107 32.29 36.17 14.89
CA MET A 107 33.41 35.25 14.67
C MET A 107 34.65 35.96 14.12
N ASN A 108 34.48 36.94 13.24
CA ASN A 108 35.59 37.73 12.73
C ASN A 108 36.21 38.61 13.83
N ALA A 109 35.39 39.23 14.70
CA ALA A 109 35.89 39.97 15.86
C ALA A 109 36.67 39.07 16.84
N ILE A 110 36.21 37.83 17.07
CA ILE A 110 36.94 36.86 17.91
C ILE A 110 38.32 36.55 17.29
N ARG A 111 38.40 36.30 15.98
CA ARG A 111 39.68 36.06 15.29
C ARG A 111 40.66 37.23 15.42
N GLU A 112 40.18 38.46 15.29
CA GLU A 112 41.01 39.66 15.50
C GLU A 112 41.56 39.72 16.93
N THR A 113 40.73 39.44 17.94
CA THR A 113 41.19 39.40 19.35
C THR A 113 42.15 38.23 19.64
N GLU A 114 42.00 37.09 18.96
CA GLU A 114 42.95 35.97 19.05
C GLU A 114 44.31 36.30 18.44
N GLU A 115 44.34 37.05 17.34
CA GLU A 115 45.58 37.55 16.74
C GLU A 115 46.26 38.61 17.63
N GLU A 116 45.49 39.52 18.22
CA GLU A 116 46.01 40.51 19.17
C GLU A 116 46.56 39.85 20.44
N THR A 117 45.87 38.85 20.99
CA THR A 117 46.37 38.11 22.17
C THR A 117 47.62 37.29 21.85
N LYS A 118 47.76 36.75 20.63
CA LYS A 118 49.03 36.14 20.17
C LYS A 118 50.16 37.19 20.12
N ARG A 119 49.92 38.36 19.51
CA ARG A 119 50.91 39.45 19.47
C ARG A 119 51.35 39.91 20.86
N LEU A 120 50.41 40.05 21.80
CA LEU A 120 50.70 40.40 23.19
C LEU A 120 51.48 39.30 23.92
N ARG A 121 51.18 38.02 23.65
CA ARG A 121 51.89 36.88 24.24
C ARG A 121 53.35 36.82 23.77
N ASP A 122 53.60 37.14 22.50
CA ASP A 122 54.95 37.22 21.94
C ASP A 122 55.73 38.43 22.48
N ALA A 123 55.05 39.56 22.73
CA ALA A 123 55.65 40.74 23.38
C ALA A 123 56.08 40.44 24.84
N ILE A 124 55.25 39.71 25.61
CA ILE A 124 55.57 39.28 26.99
C ILE A 124 56.80 38.36 27.03
N ALA A 125 57.03 37.55 25.99
CA ALA A 125 58.22 36.72 25.90
C ALA A 125 59.50 37.57 25.75
N GLY A 126 59.42 38.70 25.03
CA GLY A 126 60.50 39.69 24.92
C GLY A 126 60.79 40.42 26.23
N GLU A 127 59.74 40.84 26.96
CA GLU A 127 59.89 41.52 28.26
C GLU A 127 60.49 40.60 29.34
N LYS A 128 60.19 39.29 29.32
CA LYS A 128 60.85 38.31 30.19
C LYS A 128 62.35 38.18 29.95
N GLN A 129 62.81 38.31 28.70
CA GLN A 129 64.25 38.32 28.39
C GLN A 129 64.92 39.59 28.92
N LEU A 130 64.23 40.73 28.87
CA LEU A 130 64.71 41.99 29.45
C LEU A 130 64.84 41.88 30.97
N LEU A 131 63.86 41.31 31.66
CA LEU A 131 63.91 41.07 33.12
C LEU A 131 65.07 40.16 33.54
N VAL A 132 65.39 39.14 32.75
CA VAL A 132 66.54 38.26 33.00
C VAL A 132 67.88 38.99 32.79
N SER A 133 67.94 39.94 31.85
CA SER A 133 69.13 40.78 31.67
C SER A 133 69.33 41.78 32.81
N LEU A 134 68.24 42.43 33.27
CA LEU A 134 68.26 43.35 34.41
C LEU A 134 68.57 42.62 35.72
N ALA A 135 68.10 41.39 35.92
CA ALA A 135 68.45 40.56 37.07
C ALA A 135 69.96 40.24 37.11
N ARG A 136 70.59 39.97 35.96
CA ARG A 136 72.05 39.77 35.87
C ARG A 136 72.83 41.05 36.20
N GLU A 137 72.33 42.21 35.80
CA GLU A 137 72.94 43.50 36.12
C GLU A 137 72.84 43.80 37.63
N ILE A 138 71.70 43.51 38.25
CA ILE A 138 71.50 43.63 39.70
C ILE A 138 72.46 42.71 40.46
N ASP A 139 72.68 41.48 39.99
CA ASP A 139 73.63 40.55 40.60
C ASP A 139 75.10 41.01 40.42
N GLY A 140 75.43 41.66 39.30
CA GLY A 140 76.72 42.30 39.08
C GLY A 140 76.97 43.52 39.99
N LEU A 141 75.91 44.29 40.27
CA LEU A 141 75.97 45.42 41.20
C LEU A 141 76.08 44.97 42.67
N LYS A 142 75.37 43.89 43.05
CA LYS A 142 75.51 43.28 44.38
C LYS A 142 76.91 42.74 44.64
N ALA A 143 77.54 42.09 43.65
CA ALA A 143 78.92 41.62 43.76
C ALA A 143 79.96 42.77 43.89
N SER A 144 79.60 43.99 43.46
CA SER A 144 80.43 45.18 43.59
C SER A 144 80.28 45.86 44.97
N ILE A 145 79.14 45.68 45.63
CA ILE A 145 78.87 46.22 46.99
C ILE A 145 79.58 45.40 48.07
N ASP A 146 79.79 44.09 47.88
CA ASP A 146 80.43 43.21 48.86
C ASP A 146 81.96 43.39 49.00
N LYS A 147 82.59 44.31 48.24
CA LYS A 147 84.04 44.61 48.29
C LYS A 147 84.41 45.99 48.87
N GLY A 148 83.45 46.77 49.39
CA GLY A 148 83.70 48.13 49.89
C GLY A 148 83.73 48.24 51.42
N SER A 149 84.82 48.81 51.96
CA SER A 149 84.96 49.17 53.38
C SER A 149 83.91 50.18 53.84
N GLY A 150 83.30 49.94 55.00
CA GLY A 150 82.62 50.88 55.91
C GLY A 150 81.97 52.14 55.33
N TRP A 151 80.64 52.21 55.43
CA TRP A 151 79.80 53.26 54.84
C TRP A 151 80.00 54.62 55.55
N SER A 152 80.24 55.69 54.78
CA SER A 152 80.27 57.08 55.27
C SER A 152 78.86 57.64 55.52
N LYS A 153 78.74 58.82 56.14
CA LYS A 153 77.44 59.46 56.45
C LYS A 153 76.65 59.89 55.20
N GLU A 154 77.32 60.22 54.09
CA GLU A 154 76.64 60.38 52.79
C GLU A 154 76.13 59.04 52.26
N GLN A 155 76.91 57.96 52.40
CA GLN A 155 76.50 56.63 51.94
C GLN A 155 75.34 56.04 52.74
N THR A 156 75.15 56.41 54.02
CA THR A 156 73.95 56.05 54.77
C THR A 156 72.69 56.76 54.26
N LYS A 157 72.80 57.98 53.73
CA LYS A 157 71.67 58.67 53.08
C LYS A 157 71.36 58.08 51.71
N GLU A 158 72.38 57.71 50.94
CA GLU A 158 72.19 56.92 49.71
C GLU A 158 71.62 55.53 50.01
N ARG A 159 71.99 54.92 51.14
CA ARG A 159 71.38 53.66 51.59
C ARG A 159 69.90 53.83 51.88
N GLU A 160 69.52 54.88 52.63
CA GLU A 160 68.12 55.17 52.94
C GLU A 160 67.34 55.46 51.65
N ALA A 161 67.89 56.27 50.73
CA ALA A 161 67.28 56.52 49.43
C ALA A 161 67.14 55.24 48.57
N LEU A 162 68.15 54.35 48.61
CA LEU A 162 68.10 53.06 47.93
C LEU A 162 67.15 52.08 48.60
N VAL A 163 66.98 52.14 49.92
CA VAL A 163 65.99 51.33 50.66
C VAL A 163 64.57 51.82 50.37
N ASP A 164 64.36 53.13 50.29
CA ASP A 164 63.08 53.71 49.88
C ASP A 164 62.76 53.37 48.43
N ALA A 165 63.74 53.48 47.52
CA ALA A 165 63.59 53.02 46.13
C ALA A 165 63.36 51.51 46.03
N LEU A 166 63.98 50.70 46.89
CA LEU A 166 63.73 49.26 46.95
C LEU A 166 62.32 48.95 47.46
N ALA A 167 61.83 49.72 48.44
CA ALA A 167 60.46 49.59 48.95
C ALA A 167 59.42 50.05 47.91
N GLU A 168 59.73 51.07 47.11
CA GLU A 168 58.90 51.53 46.00
C GLU A 168 58.88 50.50 44.86
N CYS A 169 60.03 49.96 44.46
CA CYS A 169 60.10 48.85 43.51
C CYS A 169 59.42 47.56 44.04
N GLN A 170 59.45 47.31 45.35
CA GLN A 170 58.71 46.18 45.94
C GLN A 170 57.20 46.40 45.84
N ARG A 171 56.70 47.62 46.11
CA ARG A 171 55.29 47.95 45.89
C ARG A 171 54.88 47.85 44.43
N GLU A 172 55.71 48.35 43.50
CA GLU A 172 55.46 48.22 42.07
C GLU A 172 55.44 46.75 41.61
N ASN A 173 56.29 45.90 42.21
CA ASN A 173 56.30 44.47 41.95
C ASN A 173 55.07 43.77 42.53
N ASP A 174 54.63 44.16 43.74
CA ASP A 174 53.39 43.66 44.35
C ASP A 174 52.16 44.08 43.52
N ASP A 175 52.10 45.32 43.07
CA ASP A 175 51.05 45.84 42.17
C ASP A 175 51.08 45.13 40.80
N ALA A 176 52.27 44.88 40.25
CA ALA A 176 52.44 44.11 39.02
C ALA A 176 52.00 42.65 39.20
N ASN A 177 52.29 42.03 40.35
CA ASN A 177 51.86 40.67 40.68
C ASN A 177 50.34 40.59 40.88
N GLU A 178 49.72 41.61 41.50
CA GLU A 178 48.26 41.72 41.58
C GLU A 178 47.63 41.86 40.19
N ARG A 179 48.17 42.72 39.33
CA ARG A 179 47.70 42.84 37.93
C ARG A 179 47.86 41.53 37.17
N LEU A 180 48.96 40.82 37.37
CA LEU A 180 49.24 39.54 36.73
C LEU A 180 48.31 38.43 37.27
N ALA A 181 47.93 38.47 38.54
CA ALA A 181 46.92 37.59 39.11
C ALA A 181 45.52 37.85 38.52
N ARG A 182 45.11 39.13 38.42
CA ARG A 182 43.84 39.52 37.78
C ARG A 182 43.80 39.12 36.31
N LEU A 183 44.90 39.33 35.57
CA LEU A 183 45.00 38.93 34.16
C LEU A 183 44.93 37.41 33.98
N LYS A 184 45.51 36.63 34.89
CA LYS A 184 45.37 35.17 34.89
C LYS A 184 43.94 34.72 35.18
N GLU A 185 43.26 35.38 36.11
CA GLU A 185 41.87 35.10 36.42
C GLU A 185 40.96 35.40 35.23
N THR A 186 41.13 36.56 34.57
CA THR A 186 40.40 36.90 33.34
C THR A 186 40.74 35.98 32.18
N ALA A 187 42.01 35.56 32.04
CA ALA A 187 42.41 34.60 31.01
C ALA A 187 41.75 33.23 31.24
N ASN A 188 41.67 32.76 32.49
CA ASN A 188 40.97 31.53 32.84
C ASN A 188 39.46 31.63 32.59
N THR A 189 38.82 32.77 32.85
CA THR A 189 37.40 32.94 32.53
C THR A 189 37.16 32.92 31.02
N HIS A 190 38.01 33.60 30.24
CA HIS A 190 37.91 33.56 28.78
C HIS A 190 38.20 32.17 28.20
N GLU A 191 39.14 31.42 28.77
CA GLU A 191 39.41 30.04 28.35
C GLU A 191 38.22 29.12 28.65
N ASN A 192 37.58 29.28 29.81
CA ASN A 192 36.37 28.53 30.15
C ASN A 192 35.17 28.88 29.27
N ASP A 193 35.00 30.17 28.92
CA ASP A 193 33.94 30.61 28.02
C ASP A 193 34.20 30.17 26.57
N ALA A 194 35.46 30.14 26.12
CA ALA A 194 35.85 29.57 24.84
C ALA A 194 35.54 28.07 24.77
N ARG A 195 35.90 27.29 25.80
CA ARG A 195 35.55 25.86 25.87
C ARG A 195 34.03 25.63 25.83
N ARG A 196 33.26 26.41 26.59
CA ARG A 196 31.78 26.34 26.53
C ARG A 196 31.22 26.71 25.16
N SER A 197 31.88 27.60 24.43
CA SER A 197 31.49 27.95 23.06
C SER A 197 31.87 26.84 22.08
N GLU A 198 33.00 26.16 22.25
CA GLU A 198 33.39 24.99 21.48
C GLU A 198 32.42 23.83 21.70
N ASP A 199 32.08 23.52 22.95
CA ASP A 199 31.09 22.48 23.30
C ASP A 199 29.74 22.71 22.62
N LYS A 200 29.28 23.97 22.58
CA LYS A 200 28.03 24.35 21.89
C LYS A 200 28.16 24.25 20.37
N ARG A 201 29.31 24.61 19.79
CA ARG A 201 29.55 24.44 18.35
C ARG A 201 29.54 22.96 17.97
N ASP A 202 30.15 22.11 18.79
CA ASP A 202 30.16 20.66 18.57
C ASP A 202 28.75 20.05 18.72
N GLU A 203 27.94 20.57 19.64
CA GLU A 203 26.53 20.19 19.77
C GLU A 203 25.70 20.64 18.56
N CYS A 204 25.87 21.88 18.09
CA CYS A 204 25.24 22.37 16.86
C CYS A 204 25.70 21.58 15.63
N ALA A 205 26.99 21.24 15.52
CA ALA A 205 27.54 20.44 14.43
C ALA A 205 26.93 19.03 14.41
N ARG A 206 26.85 18.37 15.57
CA ARG A 206 26.16 17.08 15.72
C ARG A 206 24.69 17.17 15.30
N ARG A 207 23.99 18.25 15.70
CA ARG A 207 22.59 18.47 15.32
C ARG A 207 22.42 18.70 13.82
N ILE A 208 23.34 19.43 13.18
CA ILE A 208 23.34 19.64 11.73
C ILE A 208 23.57 18.30 11.01
N GLU A 209 24.49 17.46 11.48
CA GLU A 209 24.68 16.13 10.90
C GLU A 209 23.46 15.22 11.06
N GLU A 210 22.78 15.25 12.21
CA GLU A 210 21.51 14.54 12.42
C GLU A 210 20.44 15.02 11.42
N LEU A 211 20.24 16.33 11.30
CA LEU A 211 19.28 16.92 10.37
C LEU A 211 19.63 16.60 8.91
N ASN A 212 20.92 16.54 8.55
CA ASN A 212 21.35 16.12 7.21
C ASN A 212 21.08 14.63 6.96
N ARG A 213 21.30 13.76 7.95
CA ARG A 213 20.92 12.34 7.84
C ARG A 213 19.41 12.18 7.70
N GLU A 214 18.62 12.92 8.47
CA GLU A 214 17.16 12.95 8.34
C GLU A 214 16.73 13.43 6.95
N LYS A 215 17.34 14.51 6.44
CA LYS A 215 17.11 15.00 5.08
C LYS A 215 17.43 13.94 4.02
N ASP A 216 18.59 13.28 4.10
CA ASP A 216 18.98 12.24 3.15
C ASP A 216 17.99 11.05 3.17
N THR A 217 17.45 10.70 4.34
CA THR A 217 16.40 9.66 4.43
C THR A 217 15.07 10.12 3.82
N ILE A 218 14.71 11.39 3.99
CA ILE A 218 13.51 11.98 3.37
C ILE A 218 13.67 12.03 1.86
N ASP A 219 14.84 12.44 1.34
CA ASP A 219 15.12 12.49 -0.09
C ASP A 219 15.13 11.07 -0.71
N ALA A 220 15.66 10.07 -0.01
CA ALA A 220 15.58 8.67 -0.43
C ALA A 220 14.14 8.14 -0.48
N ASN A 221 13.32 8.45 0.53
CA ASN A 221 11.90 8.10 0.56
C ASN A 221 11.10 8.84 -0.52
N MET A 222 11.41 10.11 -0.78
CA MET A 222 10.79 10.88 -1.84
C MET A 222 11.10 10.28 -3.22
N HIS A 223 12.35 9.84 -3.44
CA HIS A 223 12.71 9.13 -4.67
C HIS A 223 12.04 7.76 -4.80
N SER A 224 11.88 6.99 -3.72
CA SER A 224 11.15 5.72 -3.78
C SER A 224 9.67 5.95 -4.10
N LEU A 225 9.04 6.94 -3.47
CA LEU A 225 7.65 7.33 -3.74
C LEU A 225 7.47 7.84 -5.18
N GLN A 226 8.41 8.62 -5.71
CA GLN A 226 8.39 9.03 -7.13
C GLN A 226 8.52 7.83 -8.08
N GLN A 227 9.33 6.82 -7.72
CA GLN A 227 9.47 5.62 -8.52
C GLN A 227 8.19 4.76 -8.47
N GLU A 228 7.55 4.66 -7.31
CA GLU A 228 6.24 4.00 -7.15
C GLU A 228 5.15 4.73 -7.94
N ILE A 229 5.09 6.06 -7.88
CA ILE A 229 4.16 6.87 -8.69
C ILE A 229 4.36 6.59 -10.18
N LYS A 230 5.60 6.58 -10.68
CA LYS A 230 5.88 6.26 -12.09
C LYS A 230 5.47 4.83 -12.47
N GLN A 231 5.64 3.86 -11.55
CA GLN A 231 5.19 2.49 -11.79
C GLN A 231 3.66 2.41 -11.84
N GLU A 232 2.97 3.11 -10.95
CA GLU A 232 1.50 3.18 -10.94
C GLU A 232 0.95 3.94 -12.14
N GLU A 233 1.58 5.03 -12.58
CA GLU A 233 1.24 5.72 -13.83
C GLU A 233 1.40 4.78 -15.05
N GLY A 234 2.47 3.97 -15.07
CA GLY A 234 2.65 2.92 -16.08
C GLY A 234 1.56 1.86 -16.05
N ARG A 235 1.16 1.39 -14.86
CA ARG A 235 0.04 0.44 -14.68
C ARG A 235 -1.30 1.05 -15.10
N LEU A 236 -1.51 2.33 -14.80
CA LEU A 236 -2.73 3.04 -15.14
C LEU A 236 -2.82 3.27 -16.66
N SER A 237 -1.69 3.52 -17.32
CA SER A 237 -1.61 3.59 -18.79
C SER A 237 -1.93 2.24 -19.45
N THR A 238 -1.42 1.12 -18.92
CA THR A 238 -1.71 -0.20 -19.48
C THR A 238 -3.13 -0.65 -19.19
N LEU A 239 -3.70 -0.28 -18.04
CA LEU A 239 -5.12 -0.50 -17.74
C LEU A 239 -6.03 0.35 -18.63
N LYS A 240 -5.66 1.60 -18.93
CA LYS A 240 -6.40 2.44 -19.87
C LYS A 240 -6.43 1.85 -21.28
N SER A 241 -5.28 1.40 -21.80
CA SER A 241 -5.26 0.77 -23.13
C SER A 241 -6.00 -0.57 -23.14
N ALA A 242 -5.94 -1.36 -22.07
CA ALA A 242 -6.73 -2.57 -21.93
C ALA A 242 -8.25 -2.27 -21.86
N LEU A 243 -8.65 -1.20 -21.16
CA LEU A 243 -10.04 -0.76 -21.10
C LEU A 243 -10.53 -0.29 -22.46
N GLU A 244 -9.75 0.52 -23.17
CA GLU A 244 -10.04 0.96 -24.54
C GLU A 244 -10.22 -0.24 -25.49
N HIS A 245 -9.33 -1.23 -25.39
CA HIS A 245 -9.44 -2.46 -26.18
C HIS A 245 -10.70 -3.25 -25.84
N SER A 246 -11.00 -3.46 -24.55
CA SER A 246 -12.23 -4.13 -24.13
C SER A 246 -13.49 -3.35 -24.49
N THR A 247 -13.46 -2.01 -24.54
CA THR A 247 -14.61 -1.22 -25.01
C THR A 247 -14.82 -1.35 -26.51
N LEU A 248 -13.75 -1.46 -27.30
CA LEU A 248 -13.84 -1.77 -28.73
C LEU A 248 -14.39 -3.18 -28.96
N GLU A 249 -13.86 -4.18 -28.24
CA GLU A 249 -14.36 -5.56 -28.31
C GLU A 249 -15.85 -5.67 -27.90
N LEU A 250 -16.27 -4.91 -26.88
CA LEU A 250 -17.69 -4.85 -26.49
C LEU A 250 -18.54 -4.18 -27.57
N GLY A 251 -18.04 -3.14 -28.24
CA GLY A 251 -18.70 -2.51 -29.38
C GLY A 251 -18.88 -3.49 -30.55
N ASP A 252 -17.83 -4.23 -30.89
CA ASP A 252 -17.86 -5.25 -31.95
C ASP A 252 -18.82 -6.40 -31.60
N LEU A 253 -18.78 -6.88 -30.36
CA LEU A 253 -19.72 -7.90 -29.87
C LEU A 253 -21.17 -7.40 -29.86
N GLN A 254 -21.39 -6.13 -29.53
CA GLN A 254 -22.72 -5.54 -29.54
C GLN A 254 -23.26 -5.42 -30.96
N SER A 255 -22.43 -5.01 -31.93
CA SER A 255 -22.77 -5.03 -33.35
C SER A 255 -23.12 -6.45 -33.81
N ARG A 256 -22.29 -7.45 -33.46
CA ARG A 256 -22.56 -8.86 -33.79
C ARG A 256 -23.84 -9.38 -33.16
N CYS A 257 -24.14 -9.01 -31.91
CA CYS A 257 -25.40 -9.37 -31.26
C CYS A 257 -26.60 -8.68 -31.94
N ASP A 258 -26.44 -7.47 -32.44
CA ASP A 258 -27.50 -6.78 -33.17
C ASP A 258 -27.69 -7.39 -34.57
N ASP A 259 -26.62 -7.81 -35.25
CA ASP A 259 -26.69 -8.58 -36.51
C ASP A 259 -27.34 -9.96 -36.29
N GLU A 260 -26.96 -10.67 -35.23
CA GLU A 260 -27.57 -11.95 -34.84
C GLU A 260 -29.05 -11.78 -34.46
N LYS A 261 -29.44 -10.68 -33.82
CA LYS A 261 -30.86 -10.38 -33.57
C LYS A 261 -31.63 -10.17 -34.86
N HIS A 262 -31.09 -9.41 -35.82
CA HIS A 262 -31.73 -9.25 -37.13
C HIS A 262 -31.86 -10.60 -37.83
N SER A 263 -30.82 -11.44 -37.80
CA SER A 263 -30.90 -12.80 -38.35
C SER A 263 -31.92 -13.69 -37.62
N ILE A 264 -32.04 -13.58 -36.30
CA ILE A 264 -33.08 -14.26 -35.53
C ILE A 264 -34.47 -13.74 -35.91
N GLU A 265 -34.65 -12.44 -36.11
CA GLU A 265 -35.91 -11.85 -36.57
C GLU A 265 -36.28 -12.37 -37.97
N GLU A 266 -35.34 -12.43 -38.91
CA GLU A 266 -35.54 -13.02 -40.24
C GLU A 266 -35.91 -14.52 -40.15
N VAL A 267 -35.24 -15.28 -39.28
CA VAL A 267 -35.55 -16.69 -39.04
C VAL A 267 -36.91 -16.83 -38.34
N MET A 268 -37.28 -15.93 -37.45
CA MET A 268 -38.59 -15.93 -36.79
C MET A 268 -39.72 -15.65 -37.78
N ASP A 269 -39.54 -14.68 -38.68
CA ASP A 269 -40.46 -14.40 -39.77
C ASP A 269 -40.58 -15.63 -40.70
N GLY A 270 -39.45 -16.26 -41.04
CA GLY A 270 -39.44 -17.52 -41.80
C GLY A 270 -40.12 -18.69 -41.08
N ILE A 271 -39.98 -18.80 -39.75
CA ILE A 271 -40.69 -19.78 -38.92
C ILE A 271 -42.19 -19.49 -38.90
N GLU A 272 -42.59 -18.22 -38.90
CA GLU A 272 -43.99 -17.81 -38.93
C GLU A 272 -44.63 -18.16 -40.28
N GLU A 273 -43.94 -17.88 -41.40
CA GLU A 273 -44.33 -18.36 -42.73
C GLU A 273 -44.41 -19.90 -42.79
N LEU A 274 -43.43 -20.60 -42.24
CA LEU A 274 -43.44 -22.07 -42.14
C LEU A 274 -44.55 -22.59 -41.23
N ARG A 275 -44.94 -21.85 -40.18
CA ARG A 275 -46.10 -22.21 -39.32
C ARG A 275 -47.41 -22.00 -40.04
N GLU A 276 -47.54 -20.96 -40.85
CA GLU A 276 -48.71 -20.77 -41.71
C GLU A 276 -48.81 -21.89 -42.74
N ALA A 277 -47.68 -22.25 -43.37
CA ALA A 277 -47.57 -23.40 -44.27
C ALA A 277 -47.81 -24.75 -43.55
N GLN A 278 -47.36 -24.90 -42.30
CA GLN A 278 -47.63 -26.08 -41.50
C GLN A 278 -49.11 -26.14 -41.07
N SER A 279 -49.75 -24.99 -40.82
CA SER A 279 -51.18 -24.91 -40.52
C SER A 279 -52.02 -25.29 -41.73
N SER A 280 -51.66 -24.82 -42.94
CA SER A 280 -52.32 -25.20 -44.17
C SER A 280 -52.08 -26.69 -44.49
N ALA A 281 -50.84 -27.17 -44.39
CA ALA A 281 -50.50 -28.59 -44.54
C ALA A 281 -51.14 -29.48 -43.46
N SER A 282 -51.31 -29.00 -42.23
CA SER A 282 -52.01 -29.73 -41.17
C SER A 282 -53.51 -29.79 -41.41
N LYS A 283 -54.11 -28.76 -42.04
CA LYS A 283 -55.51 -28.81 -42.49
C LYS A 283 -55.68 -29.82 -43.62
N GLU A 284 -54.75 -29.82 -44.59
CA GLU A 284 -54.71 -30.83 -45.65
C GLU A 284 -54.48 -32.24 -45.09
N MET A 285 -53.53 -32.42 -44.16
CA MET A 285 -53.33 -33.68 -43.45
C MET A 285 -54.51 -34.07 -42.58
N ALA A 286 -55.29 -33.13 -42.03
CA ALA A 286 -56.51 -33.45 -41.30
C ALA A 286 -57.61 -33.95 -42.25
N MET A 287 -57.73 -33.36 -43.44
CA MET A 287 -58.62 -33.87 -44.50
C MET A 287 -58.16 -35.24 -44.98
N LEU A 288 -56.87 -35.42 -45.27
CA LEU A 288 -56.30 -36.70 -45.66
C LEU A 288 -56.37 -37.73 -44.54
N ARG A 289 -56.23 -37.34 -43.26
CA ARG A 289 -56.46 -38.23 -42.11
C ARG A 289 -57.91 -38.60 -41.97
N HIS A 290 -58.84 -37.69 -42.29
CA HIS A 290 -60.25 -38.01 -42.33
C HIS A 290 -60.55 -39.05 -43.42
N GLU A 291 -60.00 -38.85 -44.62
CA GLU A 291 -60.04 -39.85 -45.69
C GLU A 291 -59.34 -41.16 -45.28
N GLN A 292 -58.18 -41.08 -44.62
CA GLN A 292 -57.44 -42.22 -44.11
C GLN A 292 -58.20 -42.93 -42.99
N THR A 293 -58.97 -42.23 -42.14
CA THR A 293 -59.85 -42.85 -41.14
C THR A 293 -61.02 -43.54 -41.80
N MET A 294 -61.60 -42.99 -42.86
CA MET A 294 -62.65 -43.66 -43.63
C MET A 294 -62.10 -44.95 -44.28
N VAL A 295 -60.90 -44.87 -44.87
CA VAL A 295 -60.20 -46.04 -45.43
C VAL A 295 -59.72 -47.00 -44.34
N GLN A 296 -59.31 -46.52 -43.16
CA GLN A 296 -58.88 -47.33 -42.03
C GLN A 296 -60.09 -48.02 -41.39
N GLU A 297 -61.27 -47.40 -41.34
CA GLU A 297 -62.50 -48.07 -40.93
C GLU A 297 -62.88 -49.19 -41.91
N GLU A 298 -62.65 -48.99 -43.21
CA GLU A 298 -62.75 -50.05 -44.22
C GLU A 298 -61.69 -51.14 -44.02
N LEU A 299 -60.44 -50.77 -43.73
CA LEU A 299 -59.36 -51.71 -43.45
C LEU A 299 -59.55 -52.42 -42.10
N ASP A 300 -60.16 -51.79 -41.10
CA ASP A 300 -60.46 -52.33 -39.78
C ASP A 300 -61.60 -53.33 -39.86
N LYS A 301 -62.57 -53.12 -40.76
CA LYS A 301 -63.52 -54.16 -41.13
C LYS A 301 -62.81 -55.36 -41.74
N LEU A 302 -61.91 -55.13 -42.71
CA LEU A 302 -61.14 -56.20 -43.35
C LEU A 302 -60.14 -56.89 -42.41
N THR A 303 -59.56 -56.17 -41.45
CA THR A 303 -58.62 -56.73 -40.47
C THR A 303 -59.32 -57.33 -39.27
N ALA A 304 -60.55 -56.94 -38.91
CA ALA A 304 -61.37 -57.70 -37.98
C ALA A 304 -61.72 -59.07 -38.58
N GLU A 305 -62.01 -59.12 -39.89
CA GLU A 305 -62.13 -60.37 -40.64
C GLU A 305 -60.82 -61.18 -40.62
N ASN A 306 -59.66 -60.53 -40.72
CA ASN A 306 -58.35 -61.18 -40.68
C ASN A 306 -57.88 -61.58 -39.27
N GLN A 307 -58.24 -60.83 -38.23
CA GLN A 307 -57.91 -61.09 -36.83
C GLN A 307 -58.75 -62.22 -36.24
N ALA A 308 -59.97 -62.42 -36.76
CA ALA A 308 -60.70 -63.66 -36.51
C ALA A 308 -59.86 -64.86 -36.98
N ALA A 309 -59.16 -64.74 -38.12
CA ALA A 309 -58.26 -65.78 -38.63
C ALA A 309 -56.92 -65.88 -37.85
N THR A 310 -56.39 -64.80 -37.26
CA THR A 310 -55.12 -64.86 -36.49
C THR A 310 -55.29 -65.27 -35.02
N ARG A 311 -56.43 -65.01 -34.37
CA ARG A 311 -56.69 -65.54 -33.01
C ARG A 311 -56.66 -67.07 -32.96
N GLU A 312 -57.03 -67.70 -34.07
CA GLU A 312 -56.88 -69.14 -34.28
C GLU A 312 -55.40 -69.59 -34.28
N ASN A 313 -54.47 -68.72 -34.69
CA ASN A 313 -53.02 -68.97 -34.70
C ASN A 313 -52.32 -68.63 -33.37
N GLU A 314 -52.76 -67.61 -32.63
CA GLU A 314 -52.05 -67.13 -31.42
C GLU A 314 -52.23 -68.02 -30.17
N GLU A 315 -53.34 -68.76 -30.07
CA GLU A 315 -53.49 -69.80 -29.05
C GLU A 315 -52.37 -70.84 -29.14
N GLN A 316 -51.78 -71.04 -30.33
CA GLN A 316 -50.67 -71.97 -30.56
C GLN A 316 -49.32 -71.41 -30.06
N MET A 317 -49.13 -70.09 -29.90
CA MET A 317 -47.85 -69.44 -29.57
C MET A 317 -47.63 -69.16 -28.06
N LYS A 318 -48.68 -69.02 -27.26
CA LYS A 318 -48.59 -68.71 -25.81
C LYS A 318 -47.90 -69.81 -24.99
N MET A 319 -47.87 -71.03 -25.50
CA MET A 319 -47.20 -72.16 -24.84
C MET A 319 -45.66 -72.01 -24.84
N VAL A 320 -45.09 -71.28 -25.80
CA VAL A 320 -43.63 -71.21 -26.00
C VAL A 320 -42.96 -70.15 -25.10
N ARG A 321 -43.69 -69.12 -24.65
CA ARG A 321 -43.10 -67.96 -23.94
C ARG A 321 -42.96 -68.09 -22.42
N MET A 322 -43.62 -69.05 -21.77
CA MET A 322 -43.45 -69.22 -20.32
C MET A 322 -42.06 -69.74 -19.93
N LEU A 323 -41.33 -70.36 -20.86
CA LEU A 323 -40.02 -70.97 -20.59
C LEU A 323 -38.84 -69.99 -20.60
N ALA A 324 -39.07 -68.72 -20.96
CA ALA A 324 -37.98 -67.74 -21.16
C ALA A 324 -37.85 -66.71 -20.01
N ALA A 325 -38.64 -66.79 -18.94
CA ALA A 325 -38.71 -65.76 -17.88
C ALA A 325 -38.00 -66.11 -16.55
N GLU A 326 -37.35 -67.28 -16.46
CA GLU A 326 -36.69 -67.74 -15.23
C GLU A 326 -35.18 -67.40 -15.14
N SER A 327 -34.53 -66.89 -16.22
CA SER A 327 -33.07 -66.75 -16.25
C SER A 327 -32.50 -65.42 -15.69
N ASP A 328 -33.30 -64.37 -15.53
CA ASP A 328 -32.75 -63.01 -15.35
C ASP A 328 -32.79 -62.48 -13.91
N TRP A 329 -33.16 -63.31 -12.94
CA TRP A 329 -33.33 -62.93 -11.53
C TRP A 329 -32.03 -63.05 -10.67
N CYS A 330 -30.97 -63.70 -11.17
CA CYS A 330 -29.81 -64.09 -10.34
C CYS A 330 -28.70 -63.02 -10.20
N VAL A 331 -28.70 -61.93 -10.98
CA VAL A 331 -27.50 -61.05 -11.12
C VAL A 331 -27.55 -59.77 -10.27
N ARG A 332 -28.65 -59.49 -9.53
CA ARG A 332 -28.80 -58.24 -8.75
C ARG A 332 -28.60 -58.38 -7.22
N SER A 333 -27.96 -59.45 -6.74
CA SER A 333 -28.02 -59.84 -5.33
C SER A 333 -26.81 -59.54 -4.44
N MET A 334 -25.84 -58.69 -4.79
CA MET A 334 -24.77 -58.33 -3.86
C MET A 334 -24.01 -57.10 -4.36
N GLY A 335 -24.02 -55.94 -3.71
CA GLY A 335 -24.30 -55.67 -2.31
C GLY A 335 -23.15 -54.85 -1.72
N ASN A 336 -22.96 -53.64 -2.26
CA ASN A 336 -22.07 -52.64 -1.68
C ASN A 336 -22.87 -51.93 -0.58
N CYS A 337 -22.49 -52.13 0.68
CA CYS A 337 -23.10 -51.46 1.80
C CYS A 337 -22.09 -51.23 2.92
N LEU A 338 -21.87 -49.94 3.16
CA LEU A 338 -21.72 -49.35 4.49
C LEU A 338 -20.34 -49.63 5.11
N PHE A 339 -19.71 -48.71 5.80
CA PHE A 339 -20.22 -47.59 6.54
C PHE A 339 -18.93 -46.79 6.78
N ARG A 340 -18.90 -45.47 6.64
CA ARG A 340 -19.33 -44.62 7.75
C ARG A 340 -18.76 -45.25 9.04
N VAL A 341 -17.83 -44.64 9.76
CA VAL A 341 -18.13 -43.41 10.48
C VAL A 341 -17.28 -43.48 11.75
N LEU A 342 -16.81 -42.29 12.15
CA LEU A 342 -16.29 -41.91 13.46
C LEU A 342 -14.84 -42.35 13.75
N MET A 343 -13.89 -41.40 13.81
CA MET A 343 -13.68 -40.43 14.92
C MET A 343 -13.10 -41.14 16.15
N ASN A 344 -12.16 -40.61 16.93
CA ASN A 344 -11.43 -39.35 17.07
C ASN A 344 -10.61 -39.57 18.37
N GLN A 345 -9.71 -38.66 18.71
CA GLN A 345 -9.21 -38.35 20.08
C GLN A 345 -7.84 -38.88 20.56
N LEU A 346 -6.95 -37.89 20.78
CA LEU A 346 -6.22 -37.53 22.03
C LEU A 346 -4.89 -38.23 22.47
N TYR A 347 -3.80 -37.42 22.42
CA TYR A 347 -2.81 -37.03 23.48
C TYR A 347 -1.65 -37.91 24.04
N HIS A 348 -0.52 -37.19 24.22
CA HIS A 348 0.52 -37.20 25.30
C HIS A 348 1.77 -38.11 25.30
N LEU A 349 2.92 -37.41 25.20
CA LEU A 349 4.15 -37.39 26.04
C LEU A 349 5.12 -38.60 26.16
N HIS A 350 6.40 -38.22 26.31
CA HIS A 350 7.65 -38.95 26.06
C HIS A 350 8.31 -39.50 27.34
N ILE A 351 9.48 -40.16 27.13
CA ILE A 351 10.58 -40.51 28.07
C ILE A 351 10.38 -41.90 28.76
N PRO A 352 11.40 -42.73 29.15
CA PRO A 352 12.88 -42.59 29.19
C PRO A 352 13.71 -43.82 28.68
N VAL A 353 15.05 -43.77 28.75
CA VAL A 353 15.93 -44.61 29.64
C VAL A 353 17.40 -44.69 29.18
N SER A 354 18.29 -44.42 30.16
CA SER A 354 19.66 -44.92 30.41
C SER A 354 20.57 -45.36 29.28
N ILE A 355 21.81 -44.85 29.37
CA ILE A 355 23.05 -45.63 29.29
C ILE A 355 24.10 -44.97 30.21
N LYS A 356 24.40 -45.62 31.35
CA LYS A 356 25.68 -46.25 31.76
C LYS A 356 26.63 -45.31 32.53
N LYS A 357 26.77 -45.44 33.86
CA LYS A 357 27.60 -46.45 34.57
C LYS A 357 29.01 -46.58 33.98
N GLU A 358 29.93 -45.67 34.34
CA GLU A 358 31.38 -45.91 34.19
C GLU A 358 32.33 -44.99 35.02
N LEU A 359 31.85 -44.34 36.10
CA LEU A 359 32.73 -43.49 36.96
C LEU A 359 32.51 -43.72 38.47
N ALA A 360 32.08 -44.92 38.83
CA ALA A 360 32.43 -45.48 40.13
C ALA A 360 33.85 -46.06 40.03
N HIS A 361 34.50 -46.19 41.18
CA HIS A 361 35.48 -47.25 41.44
C HIS A 361 36.98 -46.95 41.25
N LEU A 362 37.37 -45.77 40.75
CA LEU A 362 38.79 -45.40 40.70
C LEU A 362 39.19 -44.40 41.79
N GLN A 363 40.03 -44.91 42.68
CA GLN A 363 40.93 -44.18 43.58
C GLN A 363 40.47 -43.89 45.02
N LYS A 364 39.75 -44.86 45.58
CA LYS A 364 39.79 -45.27 47.00
C LYS A 364 41.17 -45.83 47.45
N MET A 365 42.28 -45.40 46.84
CA MET A 365 43.57 -46.12 46.88
C MET A 365 44.79 -45.25 47.20
N ARG A 366 44.64 -44.08 47.84
CA ARG A 366 45.83 -43.32 48.31
C ARG A 366 45.70 -42.72 49.72
N ASP A 367 44.88 -43.34 50.55
CA ASP A 367 44.89 -43.21 52.02
C ASP A 367 46.07 -43.97 52.67
N SER A 368 47.23 -44.02 52.01
CA SER A 368 48.36 -44.87 52.42
C SER A 368 49.68 -44.10 52.65
N VAL A 369 49.69 -42.77 52.52
CA VAL A 369 50.96 -42.01 52.38
C VAL A 369 51.38 -41.18 53.60
N ASP A 370 50.53 -40.63 54.47
CA ASP A 370 51.01 -39.60 55.44
C ASP A 370 51.13 -40.03 56.92
N GLU A 371 50.89 -41.32 57.23
CA GLU A 371 51.13 -41.89 58.57
C GLU A 371 52.63 -42.02 58.93
N GLN A 372 53.55 -41.69 58.01
CA GLN A 372 55.01 -41.76 58.21
C GLN A 372 55.65 -40.52 58.89
N ALA A 373 54.91 -39.45 59.18
CA ALA A 373 55.50 -38.18 59.67
C ALA A 373 55.61 -38.02 61.22
N ARG A 374 55.06 -38.93 62.04
CA ARG A 374 54.92 -38.73 63.51
C ARG A 374 55.99 -39.37 64.41
N ALA A 375 57.01 -40.03 63.85
CA ALA A 375 58.00 -40.76 64.64
C ALA A 375 59.24 -39.94 65.09
N ALA A 376 59.50 -38.76 64.52
CA ALA A 376 60.79 -38.06 64.64
C ALA A 376 60.98 -37.09 65.83
N THR A 377 60.01 -36.90 66.73
CA THR A 377 59.99 -35.78 67.70
C THR A 377 60.43 -36.08 69.15
N ARG A 378 60.84 -37.30 69.51
CA ARG A 378 61.05 -37.70 70.94
C ARG A 378 62.48 -37.66 71.49
N GLU A 379 63.53 -37.37 70.72
CA GLU A 379 64.93 -37.51 71.18
C GLU A 379 65.57 -36.26 71.85
N ARG A 380 64.83 -35.17 72.12
CA ARG A 380 65.42 -33.83 72.43
C ARG A 380 65.54 -33.41 73.92
N GLU A 381 65.01 -34.14 74.91
CA GLU A 381 64.77 -33.62 76.28
C GLU A 381 65.81 -33.97 77.39
N GLN A 382 66.92 -34.65 77.11
CA GLN A 382 67.70 -35.34 78.16
C GLN A 382 68.93 -34.58 78.74
N HIS A 383 69.23 -33.34 78.32
CA HIS A 383 70.54 -32.69 78.59
C HIS A 383 70.65 -31.66 79.75
N ASP A 384 69.61 -31.33 80.55
CA ASP A 384 69.57 -30.11 81.41
C ASP A 384 69.92 -30.19 82.94
N LYS A 385 70.58 -31.24 83.49
CA LYS A 385 70.60 -31.48 84.98
C LYS A 385 71.90 -31.23 85.80
N GLU A 386 72.99 -30.66 85.30
CA GLU A 386 74.32 -30.72 85.98
C GLU A 386 74.78 -29.49 86.84
N ILE A 387 73.94 -28.48 87.13
CA ILE A 387 74.41 -27.12 87.53
C ILE A 387 74.58 -26.79 89.06
N ASP A 388 74.08 -27.55 90.04
CA ASP A 388 73.72 -26.97 91.37
C ASP A 388 74.73 -26.98 92.57
N SER A 389 76.02 -27.35 92.48
CA SER A 389 76.78 -27.77 93.68
C SER A 389 77.72 -26.77 94.44
N LEU A 390 77.97 -25.53 94.02
CA LEU A 390 79.18 -24.76 94.42
C LEU A 390 79.09 -23.68 95.55
N THR A 391 78.10 -23.69 96.45
CA THR A 391 77.70 -22.44 97.15
C THR A 391 78.08 -22.25 98.66
N ALA A 392 78.77 -23.15 99.38
CA ALA A 392 78.61 -23.22 100.85
C ALA A 392 79.61 -22.55 101.85
N GLN A 393 80.85 -22.17 101.53
CA GLN A 393 81.91 -22.14 102.59
C GLN A 393 82.44 -20.79 103.15
N ILE A 394 82.17 -19.62 102.58
CA ILE A 394 82.95 -18.38 102.89
C ILE A 394 82.39 -17.56 104.09
N ALA A 395 81.68 -18.17 105.03
CA ALA A 395 80.62 -17.47 105.78
C ALA A 395 80.90 -16.94 107.21
N ARG A 396 82.03 -17.19 107.90
CA ARG A 396 82.04 -17.00 109.39
C ARG A 396 83.16 -16.15 109.98
N LEU A 397 83.02 -14.84 109.87
CA LEU A 397 83.31 -14.01 111.04
C LEU A 397 84.77 -14.04 111.52
N GLU A 398 85.69 -13.70 110.61
CA GLU A 398 86.71 -12.66 110.90
C GLU A 398 85.98 -11.32 111.19
N GLY A 399 85.04 -11.35 112.15
CA GLY A 399 83.77 -10.62 112.01
C GLY A 399 83.12 -10.10 113.27
N THR A 400 83.80 -9.93 114.40
CA THR A 400 83.17 -9.30 115.58
C THR A 400 83.83 -7.99 116.02
N ASP A 401 84.99 -8.01 116.70
CA ASP A 401 85.29 -6.92 117.64
C ASP A 401 86.32 -5.87 117.18
N ILE A 402 87.34 -6.25 116.39
CA ILE A 402 88.20 -5.27 115.65
C ILE A 402 87.39 -4.49 114.60
N PRO A 403 86.40 -5.10 113.92
CA PRO A 403 85.39 -4.35 113.20
C PRO A 403 84.62 -3.33 114.06
N SER A 404 84.55 -3.38 115.39
CA SER A 404 83.61 -2.53 116.16
C SER A 404 84.01 -1.05 116.20
N VAL A 405 85.25 -0.73 116.58
CA VAL A 405 85.73 0.66 116.61
C VAL A 405 86.14 1.13 115.21
N ALA A 406 86.61 0.21 114.35
CA ALA A 406 86.70 0.45 112.91
C ALA A 406 85.31 0.73 112.30
N LYS A 407 84.23 0.08 112.78
CA LYS A 407 82.85 0.39 112.38
C LYS A 407 82.42 1.75 112.86
N GLU A 408 82.88 2.28 114.00
CA GLU A 408 82.48 3.63 114.46
C GLU A 408 83.21 4.75 113.70
N VAL A 409 84.51 4.61 113.47
CA VAL A 409 85.29 5.56 112.64
C VAL A 409 84.91 5.42 111.17
N ASP A 410 84.74 4.20 110.64
CA ASP A 410 84.09 3.98 109.34
C ASP A 410 82.62 4.39 109.36
N ALA A 411 81.92 4.47 110.49
CA ALA A 411 80.53 4.93 110.51
C ALA A 411 80.47 6.44 110.34
N VAL A 412 81.40 7.19 110.94
CA VAL A 412 81.53 8.64 110.71
C VAL A 412 82.09 8.92 109.32
N ALA A 413 83.11 8.18 108.87
CA ALA A 413 83.64 8.29 107.51
C ALA A 413 82.62 7.86 106.46
N ARG A 414 81.82 6.79 106.69
CA ARG A 414 80.67 6.45 105.84
C ARG A 414 79.56 7.47 105.95
N LYS A 415 79.31 8.11 107.10
CA LYS A 415 78.33 9.21 107.18
C LYS A 415 78.77 10.41 106.36
N ILE A 416 80.05 10.78 106.40
CA ILE A 416 80.61 11.86 105.57
C ILE A 416 80.59 11.46 104.09
N LYS A 417 81.07 10.26 103.73
CA LYS A 417 81.03 9.76 102.35
C LYS A 417 79.61 9.56 101.83
N ARG A 418 78.65 9.20 102.68
CA ARG A 418 77.21 9.18 102.36
C ARG A 418 76.68 10.58 102.15
N LYS A 419 77.11 11.59 102.92
CA LYS A 419 76.70 12.99 102.72
C LYS A 419 77.34 13.61 101.48
N GLU A 420 78.57 13.24 101.15
CA GLU A 420 79.23 13.60 99.90
C GLU A 420 78.59 12.89 98.71
N GLN A 421 78.27 11.60 98.82
CA GLN A 421 77.50 10.88 97.81
C GLN A 421 76.08 11.42 97.68
N GLU A 422 75.43 11.83 98.78
CA GLU A 422 74.13 12.50 98.75
C GLU A 422 74.24 13.85 98.03
N LEU A 423 75.28 14.64 98.30
CA LEU A 423 75.57 15.88 97.57
C LEU A 423 75.84 15.64 96.09
N ASP A 424 76.59 14.60 95.76
CA ASP A 424 76.96 14.24 94.39
C ASP A 424 75.78 13.62 93.63
N ILE A 425 74.91 12.87 94.31
CA ILE A 425 73.60 12.41 93.82
C ILE A 425 72.67 13.62 93.63
N VAL A 426 72.67 14.61 94.52
CA VAL A 426 71.88 15.84 94.38
C VAL A 426 72.42 16.69 93.23
N GLN A 427 73.73 16.83 93.06
CA GLN A 427 74.34 17.52 91.91
C GLN A 427 74.05 16.80 90.59
N ARG A 428 74.13 15.46 90.56
CA ARG A 428 73.67 14.68 89.40
C ARG A 428 72.17 14.83 89.16
N LYS A 429 71.33 14.86 90.19
CA LYS A 429 69.89 15.14 90.06
C LYS A 429 69.62 16.56 89.56
N ILE A 430 70.40 17.56 89.96
CA ILE A 430 70.30 18.93 89.45
C ILE A 430 70.75 19.00 87.98
N GLY A 431 71.82 18.29 87.61
CA GLY A 431 72.27 18.19 86.21
C GLY A 431 71.26 17.47 85.31
N VAL A 432 70.69 16.36 85.78
CA VAL A 432 69.61 15.64 85.09
C VAL A 432 68.33 16.50 85.04
N SER A 433 68.00 17.24 86.10
CA SER A 433 66.86 18.16 86.13
C SER A 433 67.04 19.35 85.18
N LYS A 434 68.25 19.88 85.01
CA LYS A 434 68.55 20.90 83.99
C LYS A 434 68.39 20.36 82.57
N ARG A 435 68.93 19.16 82.28
CA ARG A 435 68.75 18.50 80.98
C ARG A 435 67.28 18.14 80.72
N GLN A 436 66.54 17.71 81.74
CA GLN A 436 65.10 17.50 81.67
C GLN A 436 64.36 18.82 81.44
N GLY A 437 64.78 19.92 82.05
CA GLY A 437 64.22 21.26 81.82
C GLY A 437 64.47 21.78 80.40
N GLU A 438 65.65 21.52 79.83
CA GLU A 438 65.95 21.81 78.43
C GLU A 438 65.15 20.93 77.46
N ALA A 439 65.02 19.63 77.76
CA ALA A 439 64.17 18.72 77.01
C ALA A 439 62.69 19.12 77.07
N ILE A 440 62.20 19.55 78.24
CA ILE A 440 60.83 20.07 78.41
C ILE A 440 60.64 21.39 77.64
N LYS A 441 61.64 22.28 77.62
CA LYS A 441 61.58 23.50 76.79
C LYS A 441 61.54 23.18 75.30
N LEU A 442 62.34 22.21 74.84
CA LEU A 442 62.33 21.77 73.46
C LEU A 442 60.98 21.13 73.11
N LEU A 443 60.48 20.24 73.97
CA LEU A 443 59.15 19.63 73.84
C LEU A 443 58.04 20.68 73.80
N LYS A 444 58.11 21.71 74.64
CA LYS A 444 57.15 22.82 74.63
C LYS A 444 57.20 23.58 73.30
N LYS A 445 58.40 23.87 72.80
CA LYS A 445 58.58 24.56 71.51
C LYS A 445 58.08 23.71 70.34
N THR A 446 58.32 22.40 70.35
CA THR A 446 57.77 21.48 69.34
C THR A 446 56.24 21.39 69.46
N ASN A 447 55.70 21.36 70.68
CA ASN A 447 54.25 21.33 70.89
C ASN A 447 53.57 22.65 70.46
N GLU A 448 54.25 23.78 70.67
CA GLU A 448 53.81 25.09 70.16
C GLU A 448 53.85 25.16 68.63
N SER A 449 54.82 24.51 67.97
CA SER A 449 54.84 24.42 66.51
C SER A 449 53.77 23.46 65.97
N THR A 450 53.51 22.34 66.63
CA THR A 450 52.47 21.40 66.21
C THR A 450 51.07 21.97 66.44
N THR A 451 50.83 22.65 67.55
CA THR A 451 49.54 23.34 67.79
C THR A 451 49.29 24.43 66.76
N LYS A 452 50.30 25.26 66.42
CA LYS A 452 50.16 26.24 65.32
C LYS A 452 49.91 25.60 63.97
N SER A 453 50.52 24.45 63.69
CA SER A 453 50.26 23.68 62.47
C SER A 453 48.82 23.15 62.44
N GLN A 454 48.36 22.59 63.56
CA GLN A 454 46.98 22.10 63.70
C GLN A 454 45.95 23.23 63.61
N ASP A 455 46.24 24.41 64.17
CA ASP A 455 45.39 25.60 64.06
C ASP A 455 45.31 26.10 62.60
N ALA A 456 46.41 26.03 61.85
CA ALA A 456 46.43 26.37 60.43
C ALA A 456 45.62 25.36 59.59
N GLU A 457 45.71 24.07 59.88
CA GLU A 457 44.90 23.02 59.26
C GLU A 457 43.42 23.19 59.58
N LEU A 458 43.07 23.45 60.85
CA LEU A 458 41.69 23.74 61.26
C LEU A 458 41.13 24.97 60.57
N ALA A 459 41.92 26.04 60.43
CA ALA A 459 41.52 27.23 59.68
C ALA A 459 41.32 26.93 58.19
N GLY A 460 42.15 26.06 57.60
CA GLY A 460 41.98 25.57 56.23
C GLY A 460 40.69 24.78 56.06
N LEU A 461 40.42 23.82 56.95
CA LEU A 461 39.20 23.02 56.95
C LEU A 461 37.94 23.86 57.21
N GLN A 462 38.03 24.90 58.03
CA GLN A 462 36.92 25.83 58.24
C GLN A 462 36.57 26.60 56.96
N ARG A 463 37.56 27.01 56.16
CA ARG A 463 37.32 27.67 54.87
C ARG A 463 36.68 26.70 53.87
N THR A 464 37.19 25.48 53.75
CA THR A 464 36.59 24.49 52.84
C THR A 464 35.16 24.13 53.23
N ILE A 465 34.86 24.01 54.52
CA ILE A 465 33.48 23.84 55.01
C ILE A 465 32.59 25.03 54.64
N GLN A 466 33.14 26.25 54.68
CA GLN A 466 32.40 27.47 54.33
C GLN A 466 32.12 27.55 52.83
N ASP A 467 33.08 27.17 52.00
CA ASP A 467 32.95 27.09 50.54
C ASP A 467 31.93 26.00 50.15
N LEU A 468 32.03 24.80 50.74
CA LEU A 468 31.06 23.72 50.51
C LEU A 468 29.63 24.10 50.95
N LYS A 469 29.48 24.87 52.03
CA LYS A 469 28.16 25.40 52.44
C LYS A 469 27.62 26.41 51.42
N LYS A 470 28.49 27.22 50.82
CA LYS A 470 28.10 28.18 49.77
C LYS A 470 27.69 27.47 48.48
N GLU A 471 28.43 26.45 48.08
CA GLU A 471 28.08 25.58 46.94
C GLU A 471 26.77 24.84 47.18
N ALA A 472 26.57 24.24 48.36
CA ALA A 472 25.31 23.57 48.71
C ALA A 472 24.10 24.51 48.64
N LYS A 473 24.28 25.79 49.05
CA LYS A 473 23.23 26.80 48.92
C LYS A 473 22.95 27.16 47.45
N GLY A 474 23.99 27.26 46.61
CA GLY A 474 23.85 27.48 45.18
C GLY A 474 23.11 26.34 44.48
N ILE A 475 23.41 25.09 44.82
CA ILE A 475 22.72 23.90 44.28
C ILE A 475 21.23 23.94 44.65
N LEU A 476 20.89 24.26 45.90
CA LEU A 476 19.49 24.39 46.34
C LEU A 476 18.71 25.46 45.58
N GLU A 477 19.33 26.60 45.25
CA GLU A 477 18.72 27.65 44.44
C GLU A 477 18.50 27.21 42.98
N VAL A 478 19.44 26.46 42.40
CA VAL A 478 19.28 25.89 41.05
C VAL A 478 18.17 24.85 41.02
N ASP A 479 18.09 23.97 42.01
CA ASP A 479 17.02 22.99 42.16
C ASP A 479 15.64 23.64 42.37
N ALA A 480 15.58 24.77 43.08
CA ALA A 480 14.34 25.53 43.23
C ALA A 480 13.88 26.10 41.87
N LYS A 481 14.78 26.74 41.12
CA LYS A 481 14.50 27.24 39.76
C LYS A 481 14.15 26.13 38.78
N GLY A 482 14.79 24.96 38.91
CA GLY A 482 14.49 23.77 38.13
C GLY A 482 13.08 23.25 38.38
N ARG A 483 12.65 23.21 39.66
CA ARG A 483 11.28 22.83 40.05
C ARG A 483 10.23 23.81 39.54
N GLU A 484 10.49 25.11 39.61
CA GLU A 484 9.60 26.14 39.05
C GLU A 484 9.45 26.00 37.53
N ARG A 485 10.55 25.76 36.79
CA ARG A 485 10.51 25.51 35.34
C ARG A 485 9.73 24.24 35.00
N LEU A 486 9.93 23.16 35.75
CA LEU A 486 9.18 21.92 35.55
C LEU A 486 7.68 22.11 35.80
N ALA A 487 7.30 22.87 36.84
CA ALA A 487 5.91 23.20 37.12
C ALA A 487 5.28 24.02 35.98
N ALA A 488 6.02 25.00 35.42
CA ALA A 488 5.57 25.79 34.28
C ALA A 488 5.37 24.94 33.02
N ILE A 489 6.30 24.01 32.73
CA ILE A 489 6.20 23.08 31.60
C ILE A 489 4.99 22.15 31.79
N GLN A 490 4.78 21.63 33.00
CA GLN A 490 3.63 20.77 33.30
C GLN A 490 2.29 21.49 33.08
N GLU A 491 2.19 22.77 33.44
CA GLU A 491 0.97 23.54 33.22
C GLU A 491 0.74 23.83 31.72
N GLN A 492 1.79 24.19 30.98
CA GLN A 492 1.71 24.33 29.52
C GLN A 492 1.27 23.02 28.84
N LEU A 493 1.74 21.87 29.33
CA LEU A 493 1.38 20.57 28.78
C LEU A 493 -0.10 20.23 29.06
N LYS A 494 -0.64 20.60 30.23
CA LYS A 494 -2.08 20.49 30.50
C LYS A 494 -2.92 21.39 29.61
N ASP A 495 -2.47 22.63 29.35
CA ASP A 495 -3.19 23.54 28.46
C ASP A 495 -3.18 23.04 27.01
N LYS A 496 -2.07 22.47 26.55
CA LYS A 496 -1.99 21.80 25.25
C LYS A 496 -2.88 20.55 25.20
N GLN A 497 -2.95 19.77 26.28
CA GLN A 497 -3.87 18.64 26.40
C GLN A 497 -5.33 19.09 26.25
N ARG A 498 -5.74 20.14 26.98
CA ARG A 498 -7.09 20.74 26.85
C ARG A 498 -7.38 21.23 25.43
N GLN A 499 -6.39 21.83 24.76
CA GLN A 499 -6.51 22.27 23.38
C GLN A 499 -6.70 21.07 22.42
N CYS A 500 -5.96 19.98 22.61
CA CYS A 500 -6.12 18.76 21.83
C CYS A 500 -7.51 18.12 22.05
N ASP A 501 -8.00 18.09 23.28
CA ASP A 501 -9.31 17.51 23.59
C ASP A 501 -10.45 18.36 22.98
N ALA A 502 -10.35 19.70 23.03
CA ALA A 502 -11.30 20.60 22.35
C ALA A 502 -11.30 20.43 20.83
N LEU A 503 -10.14 20.20 20.21
CA LEU A 503 -10.03 19.92 18.77
C LEU A 503 -10.65 18.56 18.41
N LYS A 504 -10.47 17.54 19.26
CA LYS A 504 -11.12 16.23 19.06
C LYS A 504 -12.64 16.35 19.10
N ASP A 505 -13.18 17.08 20.07
CA ASP A 505 -14.62 17.30 20.19
C ASP A 505 -15.18 18.09 18.99
N SER A 506 -14.42 19.05 18.46
CA SER A 506 -14.77 19.78 17.23
C SER A 506 -14.74 18.88 15.99
N ASN A 507 -13.73 18.03 15.85
CA ASN A 507 -13.63 17.09 14.74
C ASN A 507 -14.76 16.05 14.77
N ALA A 508 -15.10 15.53 15.95
CA ALA A 508 -16.22 14.61 16.10
C ALA A 508 -17.56 15.23 15.65
N LYS A 509 -17.78 16.53 15.92
CA LYS A 509 -18.96 17.25 15.42
C LYS A 509 -18.94 17.38 13.90
N LEU A 510 -17.81 17.78 13.32
CA LEU A 510 -17.64 17.88 11.87
C LEU A 510 -17.83 16.54 11.16
N GLU A 511 -17.34 15.45 11.75
CA GLU A 511 -17.56 14.08 11.25
C GLU A 511 -19.06 13.74 11.22
N THR A 512 -19.79 14.02 12.31
CA THR A 512 -21.24 13.78 12.34
C THR A 512 -22.02 14.66 11.35
N GLU A 513 -21.62 15.91 11.14
CA GLU A 513 -22.24 16.81 10.16
C GLU A 513 -21.96 16.35 8.72
N ALA A 514 -20.73 15.88 8.44
CA ALA A 514 -20.37 15.29 7.15
C ALA A 514 -21.13 13.98 6.89
N GLU A 515 -21.27 13.11 7.89
CA GLU A 515 -22.08 11.89 7.79
C GLU A 515 -23.56 12.19 7.53
N MET A 516 -24.11 13.22 8.16
CA MET A 516 -25.48 13.65 7.92
C MET A 516 -25.66 14.24 6.51
N SER A 517 -24.70 15.06 6.06
CA SER A 517 -24.73 15.67 4.73
C SER A 517 -24.59 14.62 3.62
N THR A 518 -23.70 13.65 3.78
CA THR A 518 -23.54 12.54 2.83
C THR A 518 -24.78 11.66 2.75
N LYS A 519 -25.46 11.38 3.87
CA LYS A 519 -26.77 10.70 3.86
C LYS A 519 -27.82 11.49 3.08
N GLN A 520 -27.90 12.79 3.29
CA GLN A 520 -28.84 13.65 2.56
C GLN A 520 -28.58 13.63 1.05
N VAL A 521 -27.31 13.70 0.62
CA VAL A 521 -26.95 13.58 -0.79
C VAL A 521 -27.37 12.22 -1.36
N LEU A 522 -27.13 11.14 -0.63
CA LEU A 522 -27.46 9.78 -1.07
C LEU A 522 -28.98 9.57 -1.20
N ASP A 523 -29.76 10.15 -0.28
CA ASP A 523 -31.22 10.15 -0.34
C ASP A 523 -31.74 10.96 -1.54
N LEU A 524 -31.13 12.11 -1.84
CA LEU A 524 -31.46 12.92 -3.02
C LEU A 524 -31.11 12.21 -4.33
N GLU A 525 -29.94 11.56 -4.41
CA GLU A 525 -29.54 10.76 -5.57
C GLU A 525 -30.50 9.61 -5.82
N SER A 526 -30.89 8.90 -4.75
CA SER A 526 -31.91 7.84 -4.81
C SER A 526 -33.24 8.37 -5.34
N ALA A 527 -33.72 9.52 -4.85
CA ALA A 527 -34.93 10.17 -5.34
C ALA A 527 -34.83 10.57 -6.82
N ILE A 528 -33.68 11.09 -7.27
CA ILE A 528 -33.44 11.44 -8.68
C ILE A 528 -33.46 10.19 -9.56
N VAL A 529 -32.88 9.08 -9.11
CA VAL A 529 -32.89 7.81 -9.85
C VAL A 529 -34.31 7.28 -10.00
N VAL A 530 -35.13 7.34 -8.95
CA VAL A 530 -36.55 6.96 -9.01
C VAL A 530 -37.32 7.87 -9.99
N ALA A 531 -37.15 9.18 -9.89
CA ALA A 531 -37.82 10.13 -10.80
C ALA A 531 -37.41 9.91 -12.27
N ARG A 532 -36.13 9.61 -12.55
CA ARG A 532 -35.65 9.26 -13.90
C ARG A 532 -36.26 7.95 -14.39
N ARG A 533 -36.37 6.94 -13.51
CA ARG A 533 -37.03 5.67 -13.84
C ARG A 533 -38.49 5.89 -14.21
N ASP A 534 -39.21 6.68 -13.42
CA ASP A 534 -40.64 6.97 -13.64
C ASP A 534 -40.84 7.78 -14.92
N HIS A 535 -39.99 8.79 -15.18
CA HIS A 535 -39.99 9.52 -16.45
C HIS A 535 -39.73 8.60 -17.64
N ASN A 536 -38.78 7.67 -17.54
CA ASN A 536 -38.48 6.71 -18.61
C ASN A 536 -39.66 5.75 -18.86
N VAL A 537 -40.36 5.31 -17.81
CA VAL A 537 -41.57 4.50 -17.94
C VAL A 537 -42.69 5.30 -18.60
N ALA A 538 -42.93 6.54 -18.18
CA ALA A 538 -43.93 7.42 -18.78
C ALA A 538 -43.61 7.74 -20.26
N SER A 539 -42.34 7.98 -20.59
CA SER A 539 -41.88 8.21 -21.97
C SER A 539 -42.08 7.00 -22.86
N LYS A 540 -41.75 5.79 -22.37
CA LYS A 540 -42.02 4.54 -23.09
C LYS A 540 -43.53 4.30 -23.30
N ALA A 541 -44.35 4.57 -22.29
CA ALA A 541 -45.81 4.46 -22.40
C ALA A 541 -46.36 5.46 -23.44
N LEU A 542 -45.87 6.69 -23.45
CA LEU A 542 -46.24 7.69 -24.44
C LEU A 542 -45.84 7.28 -25.87
N LEU A 543 -44.65 6.71 -26.05
CA LEU A 543 -44.21 6.19 -27.35
C LEU A 543 -45.09 5.04 -27.84
N ALA A 544 -45.45 4.11 -26.95
CA ALA A 544 -46.37 3.02 -27.28
C ALA A 544 -47.76 3.54 -27.68
N GLU A 545 -48.30 4.52 -26.96
CA GLU A 545 -49.58 5.15 -27.35
C GLU A 545 -49.47 5.92 -28.67
N ARG A 546 -48.33 6.58 -28.95
CA ARG A 546 -48.08 7.20 -30.26
C ARG A 546 -48.03 6.19 -31.40
N GLN A 547 -47.43 5.01 -31.17
CA GLN A 547 -47.41 3.91 -32.15
C GLN A 547 -48.83 3.40 -32.41
N LYS A 548 -49.62 3.13 -31.37
CA LYS A 548 -51.03 2.74 -31.52
C LYS A 548 -51.84 3.77 -32.32
N VAL A 549 -51.65 5.06 -32.05
CA VAL A 549 -52.30 6.13 -32.83
C VAL A 549 -51.86 6.11 -34.30
N ALA A 550 -50.58 5.83 -34.58
CA ALA A 550 -50.09 5.70 -35.96
C ALA A 550 -50.69 4.50 -36.68
N GLU A 551 -50.80 3.34 -36.02
CA GLU A 551 -51.47 2.15 -36.55
C GLU A 551 -52.95 2.40 -36.85
N VAL A 552 -53.67 3.03 -35.91
CA VAL A 552 -55.08 3.40 -36.10
C VAL A 552 -55.25 4.38 -37.27
N LYS A 553 -54.33 5.33 -37.44
CA LYS A 553 -54.33 6.22 -38.61
C LYS A 553 -54.09 5.45 -39.91
N ALA A 554 -53.11 4.54 -39.95
CA ALA A 554 -52.84 3.72 -41.13
C ALA A 554 -54.04 2.83 -41.50
N LEU A 555 -54.71 2.24 -40.51
CA LEU A 555 -55.97 1.50 -40.70
C LEU A 555 -57.08 2.42 -41.22
N GLY A 556 -57.22 3.62 -40.66
CA GLY A 556 -58.18 4.62 -41.13
C GLY A 556 -57.94 5.05 -42.58
N ASP A 557 -56.68 5.23 -42.98
CA ASP A 557 -56.30 5.55 -44.36
C ASP A 557 -56.56 4.39 -45.32
N ASN A 558 -56.33 3.15 -44.87
CA ASN A 558 -56.65 1.96 -45.65
C ASN A 558 -58.16 1.80 -45.85
N LEU A 559 -58.96 1.91 -44.77
CA LEU A 559 -60.42 1.87 -44.85
C LEU A 559 -60.97 3.01 -45.72
N SER A 560 -60.36 4.19 -45.66
CA SER A 560 -60.72 5.32 -46.53
C SER A 560 -60.42 5.05 -48.00
N ARG A 561 -59.28 4.39 -48.31
CA ARG A 561 -58.96 3.93 -49.67
C ARG A 561 -59.94 2.85 -50.15
N GLN A 562 -60.25 1.86 -49.31
CA GLN A 562 -61.24 0.83 -49.63
C GLN A 562 -62.64 1.42 -49.87
N SER A 563 -63.07 2.38 -49.03
CA SER A 563 -64.33 3.11 -49.22
C SER A 563 -64.35 3.91 -50.52
N ARG A 564 -63.21 4.47 -50.95
CA ARG A 564 -63.11 5.15 -52.25
C ARG A 564 -63.21 4.16 -53.41
N ALA A 565 -62.46 3.05 -53.35
CA ALA A 565 -62.51 2.00 -54.37
C ALA A 565 -63.92 1.40 -54.51
N ALA A 566 -64.60 1.13 -53.40
CA ALA A 566 -65.99 0.66 -53.39
C ALA A 566 -66.94 1.68 -54.03
N ARG A 567 -66.77 2.98 -53.73
CA ARG A 567 -67.57 4.05 -54.37
C ARG A 567 -67.31 4.15 -55.88
N GLU A 568 -66.07 4.00 -56.32
CA GLU A 568 -65.71 3.99 -57.74
C GLU A 568 -66.32 2.78 -58.47
N GLU A 569 -66.32 1.61 -57.81
CA GLU A 569 -66.93 0.39 -58.36
C GLU A 569 -68.46 0.51 -58.43
N ILE A 570 -69.11 1.06 -57.40
CA ILE A 570 -70.54 1.37 -57.46
C ILE A 570 -70.82 2.32 -58.63
N ALA A 571 -70.06 3.40 -58.79
CA ALA A 571 -70.23 4.34 -59.90
C ALA A 571 -69.95 3.69 -61.28
N ARG A 572 -69.08 2.68 -61.35
CA ARG A 572 -68.85 1.87 -62.56
C ARG A 572 -70.06 0.99 -62.87
N LEU A 573 -70.58 0.29 -61.87
CA LEU A 573 -71.76 -0.57 -61.98
C LEU A 573 -73.01 0.24 -62.33
N GLU A 574 -73.22 1.41 -61.73
CA GLU A 574 -74.31 2.33 -62.08
C GLU A 574 -74.23 2.76 -63.56
N ARG A 575 -73.04 3.08 -64.06
CA ARG A 575 -72.84 3.40 -65.49
C ARG A 575 -73.15 2.20 -66.40
N LEU A 576 -72.79 0.99 -66.00
CA LEU A 576 -73.13 -0.23 -66.76
C LEU A 576 -74.63 -0.50 -66.75
N LEU A 577 -75.29 -0.37 -65.60
CA LEU A 577 -76.72 -0.53 -65.44
C LEU A 577 -77.49 0.48 -66.31
N ILE A 578 -77.03 1.74 -66.38
CA ILE A 578 -77.61 2.75 -67.27
C ILE A 578 -77.46 2.34 -68.73
N LYS A 579 -76.30 1.80 -69.14
CA LYS A 579 -76.10 1.29 -70.51
C LYS A 579 -77.00 0.10 -70.82
N GLU A 580 -77.14 -0.83 -69.88
CA GLU A 580 -78.01 -2.00 -70.03
C GLU A 580 -79.48 -1.59 -70.15
N ARG A 581 -79.93 -0.65 -69.32
CA ARG A 581 -81.28 -0.06 -69.44
C ARG A 581 -81.47 0.62 -70.79
N ALA A 582 -80.46 1.33 -71.29
CA ALA A 582 -80.52 1.94 -72.61
C ALA A 582 -80.61 0.88 -73.73
N SER A 583 -79.84 -0.21 -73.66
CA SER A 583 -79.95 -1.32 -74.61
C SER A 583 -81.28 -2.04 -74.51
N ALA A 584 -81.81 -2.26 -73.31
CA ALA A 584 -83.14 -2.85 -73.11
C ALA A 584 -84.22 -1.98 -73.75
N THR A 585 -84.17 -0.65 -73.56
CA THR A 585 -85.10 0.27 -74.23
C THR A 585 -84.93 0.30 -75.75
N ALA A 586 -83.74 0.01 -76.28
CA ALA A 586 -83.51 -0.12 -77.71
C ALA A 586 -84.13 -1.42 -78.25
N VAL A 587 -83.96 -2.52 -77.52
CA VAL A 587 -84.61 -3.81 -77.83
C VAL A 587 -86.13 -3.69 -77.75
N ASP A 588 -86.68 -3.00 -76.74
CA ASP A 588 -88.13 -2.77 -76.65
C ASP A 588 -88.66 -1.96 -77.85
N LYS A 589 -87.90 -0.97 -78.34
CA LYS A 589 -88.23 -0.24 -79.57
C LYS A 589 -88.15 -1.15 -80.80
N GLU A 590 -87.15 -2.02 -80.88
CA GLU A 590 -87.05 -3.03 -81.93
C GLU A 590 -88.23 -4.00 -81.89
N ILE A 591 -88.64 -4.47 -80.70
CA ILE A 591 -89.82 -5.33 -80.52
C ILE A 591 -91.09 -4.62 -80.99
N ILE A 592 -91.27 -3.34 -80.65
CA ILE A 592 -92.41 -2.54 -81.13
C ILE A 592 -92.36 -2.44 -82.67
N SER A 593 -91.20 -2.13 -83.26
CA SER A 593 -91.04 -2.02 -84.71
C SER A 593 -91.25 -3.35 -85.45
N LEU A 594 -90.79 -4.46 -84.87
CA LEU A 594 -91.00 -5.81 -85.36
C LEU A 594 -92.48 -6.21 -85.19
N GLY A 595 -93.14 -5.76 -84.12
CA GLY A 595 -94.57 -5.91 -83.94
C GLY A 595 -95.36 -5.19 -85.04
N GLU A 596 -94.99 -3.96 -85.39
CA GLU A 596 -95.55 -3.23 -86.53
C GLU A 596 -95.27 -3.96 -87.87
N ASP A 597 -94.07 -4.51 -88.06
CA ASP A 597 -93.73 -5.33 -89.23
C ASP A 597 -94.54 -6.62 -89.32
N VAL A 598 -94.75 -7.30 -88.19
CA VAL A 598 -95.59 -8.50 -88.11
C VAL A 598 -97.03 -8.17 -88.50
N VAL A 599 -97.60 -7.08 -87.99
CA VAL A 599 -98.95 -6.64 -88.38
C VAL A 599 -99.01 -6.34 -89.89
N ARG A 600 -98.02 -5.64 -90.45
CA ARG A 600 -97.92 -5.40 -91.90
C ARG A 600 -97.79 -6.69 -92.71
N LEU A 601 -97.05 -7.67 -92.20
CA LEU A 601 -96.91 -8.98 -92.83
C LEU A 601 -98.18 -9.82 -92.72
N GLU A 602 -98.92 -9.70 -91.62
CA GLU A 602 -100.23 -10.33 -91.44
C GLU A 602 -101.24 -9.76 -92.45
N GLU A 603 -101.29 -8.44 -92.63
CA GLU A 603 -102.09 -7.78 -93.67
C GLU A 603 -101.71 -8.26 -95.08
N ARG A 604 -100.40 -8.29 -95.40
CA ARG A 604 -99.92 -8.85 -96.67
C ARG A 604 -100.24 -10.34 -96.82
N SER A 605 -100.17 -11.13 -95.75
CA SER A 605 -100.50 -12.55 -95.77
C SER A 605 -102.00 -12.78 -96.00
N ALA A 606 -102.86 -11.87 -95.52
CA ALA A 606 -104.28 -11.90 -95.79
C ALA A 606 -104.55 -11.62 -97.27
N GLN A 607 -103.88 -10.61 -97.85
CA GLN A 607 -103.93 -10.32 -99.30
C GLN A 607 -103.43 -11.50 -100.14
N VAL A 608 -102.29 -12.11 -99.76
CA VAL A 608 -101.75 -13.30 -100.44
C VAL A 608 -102.67 -14.50 -100.29
N ARG A 609 -103.37 -14.70 -99.16
CA ARG A 609 -104.37 -15.79 -99.03
C ARG A 609 -105.55 -15.60 -99.99
N GLU A 610 -105.97 -14.36 -100.22
CA GLU A 610 -107.00 -14.03 -101.21
C GLU A 610 -106.51 -14.33 -102.64
N GLU A 611 -105.26 -13.98 -102.96
CA GLU A 611 -104.60 -14.37 -104.21
C GLU A 611 -104.36 -15.90 -104.33
N GLN A 612 -104.08 -16.59 -103.24
CA GLN A 612 -103.87 -18.05 -103.22
C GLN A 612 -105.16 -18.83 -103.44
N LEU A 613 -106.31 -18.35 -102.98
CA LEU A 613 -107.59 -18.93 -103.35
C LEU A 613 -107.86 -18.81 -104.85
N ALA A 614 -107.38 -17.74 -105.50
CA ALA A 614 -107.42 -17.59 -106.95
C ALA A 614 -106.38 -18.47 -107.68
N ASN A 615 -105.20 -18.70 -107.09
CA ASN A 615 -104.13 -19.54 -107.66
C ASN A 615 -104.31 -21.04 -107.40
N ALA A 616 -105.08 -21.46 -106.39
CA ALA A 616 -105.37 -22.86 -106.08
C ALA A 616 -106.12 -23.58 -107.23
N SER A 617 -106.86 -22.87 -108.08
CA SER A 617 -107.43 -23.44 -109.32
C SER A 617 -106.38 -23.69 -110.41
N VAL A 618 -105.23 -23.03 -110.35
CA VAL A 618 -104.12 -23.14 -111.32
C VAL A 618 -103.12 -24.22 -110.88
N ILE A 619 -102.89 -24.40 -109.58
CA ILE A 619 -101.93 -25.36 -109.00
C ILE A 619 -102.33 -26.83 -109.23
N LYS A 620 -103.63 -27.14 -109.33
CA LYS A 620 -104.10 -28.50 -109.68
C LYS A 620 -103.62 -28.98 -111.08
N GLY A 621 -103.15 -28.06 -111.94
CA GLY A 621 -102.56 -28.38 -113.24
C GLY A 621 -101.04 -28.56 -113.24
N LEU A 622 -100.33 -28.13 -112.18
CA LEU A 622 -98.86 -28.18 -112.10
C LEU A 622 -98.34 -29.31 -111.19
N GLU A 623 -99.21 -29.94 -110.39
CA GLU A 623 -98.89 -31.10 -109.54
C GLU A 623 -98.57 -32.38 -110.34
N GLN A 624 -98.86 -32.44 -111.65
CA GLN A 624 -98.47 -33.57 -112.51
C GLN A 624 -97.04 -33.47 -113.07
N ASP A 625 -96.39 -32.31 -112.96
CA ASP A 625 -95.06 -32.07 -113.54
C ASP A 625 -93.92 -32.15 -112.51
N ILE A 626 -94.22 -32.17 -111.20
CA ILE A 626 -93.22 -32.15 -110.12
C ILE A 626 -92.71 -33.56 -109.75
N ASP A 627 -93.50 -34.61 -109.95
CA ASP A 627 -93.14 -36.01 -109.65
C ASP A 627 -91.96 -36.58 -110.47
N LYS A 628 -91.46 -35.85 -111.49
CA LYS A 628 -90.31 -36.28 -112.31
C LYS A 628 -88.98 -35.66 -111.90
N THR A 629 -88.96 -34.79 -110.89
CA THR A 629 -87.76 -33.99 -110.52
C THR A 629 -87.15 -34.32 -109.16
N ASP A 630 -87.82 -35.15 -108.34
CA ASP A 630 -87.35 -35.51 -107.00
C ASP A 630 -86.45 -36.77 -106.95
N ASP A 631 -86.36 -37.54 -108.05
CA ASP A 631 -85.51 -38.75 -108.12
C ASP A 631 -83.98 -38.47 -108.28
N LEU A 632 -83.55 -37.22 -108.43
CA LEU A 632 -82.12 -36.87 -108.69
C LEU A 632 -81.40 -36.14 -107.55
N ARG A 633 -82.04 -35.87 -106.40
CA ARG A 633 -81.43 -35.10 -105.29
C ARG A 633 -80.91 -35.92 -104.11
N GLU A 634 -81.20 -37.21 -104.01
CA GLU A 634 -80.95 -37.99 -102.78
C GLU A 634 -79.57 -38.69 -102.67
N SER A 635 -78.68 -38.58 -103.68
CA SER A 635 -77.44 -39.41 -103.75
C SER A 635 -76.10 -38.72 -103.36
N ILE A 636 -76.03 -37.44 -102.96
CA ILE A 636 -74.74 -36.71 -102.87
C ILE A 636 -74.25 -36.37 -101.43
N LEU A 637 -75.02 -36.58 -100.37
CA LEU A 637 -74.72 -36.00 -99.04
C LEU A 637 -74.18 -36.93 -97.92
N ARG A 638 -73.42 -38.01 -98.18
CA ARG A 638 -73.02 -38.94 -97.08
C ARG A 638 -71.56 -39.40 -96.87
N SER A 639 -70.48 -38.92 -97.52
CA SER A 639 -69.11 -39.40 -97.12
C SER A 639 -67.91 -38.45 -97.32
N GLY A 640 -67.68 -37.45 -96.44
CA GLY A 640 -66.44 -36.67 -96.54
C GLY A 640 -66.09 -35.72 -95.40
N ARG A 641 -66.25 -36.08 -94.11
CA ARG A 641 -65.92 -35.17 -92.99
C ARG A 641 -65.19 -35.73 -91.76
N ASN A 642 -64.56 -36.92 -91.81
CA ASN A 642 -63.98 -37.52 -90.59
C ASN A 642 -62.44 -37.66 -90.49
N ASP A 643 -61.64 -37.24 -91.49
CA ASP A 643 -60.18 -37.49 -91.43
C ASP A 643 -59.29 -36.29 -91.07
N THR A 644 -59.79 -35.04 -91.02
CA THR A 644 -58.96 -33.85 -90.73
C THR A 644 -58.88 -33.47 -89.24
N ASN A 645 -59.84 -33.87 -88.41
CA ASN A 645 -59.88 -33.50 -87.00
C ASN A 645 -58.95 -34.35 -86.12
N LEU A 646 -58.69 -35.61 -86.49
CA LEU A 646 -57.87 -36.52 -85.69
C LEU A 646 -56.37 -36.17 -85.79
N THR A 647 -55.91 -35.71 -86.96
CA THR A 647 -54.50 -35.33 -87.18
C THR A 647 -54.14 -34.03 -86.45
N ILE A 648 -55.07 -33.08 -86.35
CA ILE A 648 -54.88 -31.80 -85.64
C ILE A 648 -54.76 -32.04 -84.12
N GLN A 649 -55.57 -32.96 -83.57
CA GLN A 649 -55.54 -33.28 -82.14
C GLN A 649 -54.24 -33.98 -81.71
N LEU A 650 -53.68 -34.87 -82.55
CA LEU A 650 -52.40 -35.54 -82.27
C LEU A 650 -51.19 -34.58 -82.30
N VAL A 651 -51.19 -33.59 -83.20
CA VAL A 651 -50.12 -32.58 -83.27
C VAL A 651 -50.18 -31.61 -82.08
N ALA A 652 -51.39 -31.27 -81.60
CA ALA A 652 -51.57 -30.46 -80.40
C ALA A 652 -51.06 -31.18 -79.15
N ALA A 653 -51.43 -32.45 -78.95
CA ALA A 653 -50.97 -33.25 -77.81
C ALA A 653 -49.43 -33.39 -77.78
N ASN A 654 -48.79 -33.64 -78.92
CA ASN A 654 -47.32 -33.74 -78.99
C ASN A 654 -46.62 -32.40 -78.71
N ARG A 655 -47.23 -31.26 -79.06
CA ARG A 655 -46.70 -29.93 -78.69
C ARG A 655 -46.82 -29.69 -77.19
N GLU A 656 -47.93 -30.07 -76.58
CA GLU A 656 -48.11 -29.97 -75.13
C GLU A 656 -47.12 -30.86 -74.37
N PHE A 657 -46.87 -32.09 -74.84
CA PHE A 657 -45.82 -32.95 -74.25
C PHE A 657 -44.42 -32.34 -74.37
N ALA A 658 -44.08 -31.69 -75.48
CA ALA A 658 -42.80 -31.01 -75.63
C ALA A 658 -42.67 -29.82 -74.66
N GLN A 659 -43.72 -29.00 -74.53
CA GLN A 659 -43.76 -27.87 -73.59
C GLN A 659 -43.65 -28.34 -72.13
N LEU A 660 -44.33 -29.43 -71.77
CA LEU A 660 -44.22 -30.02 -70.43
C LEU A 660 -42.83 -30.57 -70.16
N ASN A 661 -42.16 -31.15 -71.15
CA ASN A 661 -40.81 -31.67 -70.98
C ASN A 661 -39.76 -30.56 -70.88
N GLU A 662 -39.89 -29.47 -71.65
CA GLU A 662 -39.07 -28.26 -71.49
C GLU A 662 -39.28 -27.63 -70.11
N ARG A 663 -40.52 -27.55 -69.63
CA ARG A 663 -40.83 -27.07 -68.28
C ARG A 663 -40.23 -27.96 -67.20
N LEU A 664 -40.35 -29.28 -67.31
CA LEU A 664 -39.71 -30.24 -66.42
C LEU A 664 -38.18 -30.10 -66.41
N GLN A 665 -37.57 -29.77 -67.54
CA GLN A 665 -36.13 -29.54 -67.62
C GLN A 665 -35.72 -28.24 -66.92
N VAL A 666 -36.50 -27.16 -67.07
CA VAL A 666 -36.29 -25.89 -66.34
C VAL A 666 -36.49 -26.08 -64.84
N ASP A 667 -37.53 -26.82 -64.44
CA ASP A 667 -37.82 -27.10 -63.03
C ASP A 667 -36.72 -27.97 -62.41
N ARG A 668 -36.19 -28.97 -63.14
CA ARG A 668 -35.04 -29.77 -62.70
C ARG A 668 -33.78 -28.92 -62.54
N HIS A 669 -33.46 -28.07 -63.51
CA HIS A 669 -32.30 -27.20 -63.40
C HIS A 669 -32.43 -26.21 -62.23
N SER A 670 -33.64 -25.68 -62.02
CA SER A 670 -33.94 -24.80 -60.88
C SER A 670 -33.79 -25.53 -59.55
N LEU A 671 -34.24 -26.78 -59.46
CA LEU A 671 -34.06 -27.62 -58.28
C LEU A 671 -32.58 -27.94 -58.02
N GLU A 672 -31.80 -28.25 -59.05
CA GLU A 672 -30.35 -28.48 -58.91
C GLU A 672 -29.62 -27.24 -58.39
N VAL A 673 -29.99 -26.05 -58.87
CA VAL A 673 -29.43 -24.77 -58.40
C VAL A 673 -29.79 -24.53 -56.93
N VAL A 674 -31.06 -24.73 -56.55
CA VAL A 674 -31.51 -24.56 -55.16
C VAL A 674 -30.85 -25.59 -54.24
N GLN A 675 -30.71 -26.86 -54.68
CA GLN A 675 -30.01 -27.88 -53.92
C GLN A 675 -28.54 -27.51 -53.70
N GLY A 676 -27.85 -26.98 -54.73
CA GLY A 676 -26.49 -26.47 -54.61
C GLY A 676 -26.38 -25.32 -53.60
N GLN A 677 -27.35 -24.40 -53.60
CA GLN A 677 -27.41 -23.28 -52.65
C GLN A 677 -27.68 -23.76 -51.21
N LEU A 678 -28.58 -24.73 -51.03
CA LEU A 678 -28.83 -25.33 -49.72
C LEU A 678 -27.59 -26.03 -49.19
N THR A 679 -26.88 -26.80 -50.02
CA THR A 679 -25.63 -27.45 -49.59
C THR A 679 -24.55 -26.44 -49.23
N SER A 680 -24.43 -25.31 -49.94
CA SER A 680 -23.47 -24.26 -49.56
C SER A 680 -23.87 -23.56 -48.25
N LEU A 681 -25.16 -23.32 -48.03
CA LEU A 681 -25.65 -22.75 -46.78
C LEU A 681 -25.45 -23.71 -45.60
N ASP A 682 -25.64 -25.01 -45.80
CA ASP A 682 -25.36 -26.03 -44.78
C ASP A 682 -23.86 -26.04 -44.43
N GLU A 683 -22.96 -25.97 -45.43
CA GLU A 683 -21.51 -25.84 -45.20
C GLU A 683 -21.14 -24.54 -44.45
N GLU A 684 -21.78 -23.41 -44.77
CA GLU A 684 -21.59 -22.14 -44.07
C GLU A 684 -22.11 -22.19 -42.61
N ILE A 685 -23.28 -22.83 -42.39
CA ILE A 685 -23.84 -23.05 -41.05
C ILE A 685 -22.93 -23.96 -40.23
N GLU A 686 -22.40 -25.05 -40.81
CA GLU A 686 -21.46 -25.94 -40.13
C GLU A 686 -20.16 -25.21 -39.77
N SER A 687 -19.61 -24.40 -40.68
CA SER A 687 -18.44 -23.56 -40.41
C SER A 687 -18.73 -22.52 -39.31
N GLY A 688 -19.89 -21.87 -39.35
CA GLY A 688 -20.33 -20.92 -38.33
C GLY A 688 -20.53 -21.59 -36.96
N ASN A 689 -21.10 -22.79 -36.92
CA ASN A 689 -21.26 -23.59 -35.71
C ASN A 689 -19.91 -24.02 -35.12
N LEU A 690 -18.94 -24.36 -35.95
CA LEU A 690 -17.59 -24.68 -35.50
C LEU A 690 -16.91 -23.44 -34.89
N GLN A 691 -17.02 -22.29 -35.56
CA GLN A 691 -16.43 -21.04 -35.09
C GLN A 691 -17.10 -20.54 -33.80
N THR A 692 -18.42 -20.66 -33.68
CA THR A 692 -19.13 -20.34 -32.43
C THR A 692 -18.72 -21.28 -31.30
N ALA A 693 -18.56 -22.58 -31.57
CA ALA A 693 -18.06 -23.54 -30.59
C ALA A 693 -16.62 -23.22 -30.12
N GLU A 694 -15.74 -22.83 -31.04
CA GLU A 694 -14.39 -22.37 -30.71
C GLU A 694 -14.40 -21.10 -29.86
N LEU A 695 -15.23 -20.12 -30.22
CA LEU A 695 -15.38 -18.88 -29.46
C LEU A 695 -16.00 -19.12 -28.08
N THR A 696 -16.96 -20.04 -27.93
CA THR A 696 -17.51 -20.41 -26.63
C THR A 696 -16.45 -21.09 -25.76
N ASN A 697 -15.67 -22.01 -26.31
CA ASN A 697 -14.57 -22.66 -25.60
C ASN A 697 -13.49 -21.66 -25.18
N ALA A 698 -13.13 -20.72 -26.06
CA ALA A 698 -12.19 -19.65 -25.75
C ALA A 698 -12.72 -18.72 -24.66
N LYS A 699 -14.01 -18.36 -24.69
CA LYS A 699 -14.68 -17.57 -23.66
C LYS A 699 -14.68 -18.29 -22.31
N GLU A 700 -15.00 -19.58 -22.29
CA GLU A 700 -14.97 -20.39 -21.06
C GLU A 700 -13.55 -20.50 -20.50
N ALA A 701 -12.54 -20.72 -21.35
CA ALA A 701 -11.14 -20.72 -20.94
C ALA A 701 -10.70 -19.37 -20.35
N ARG A 702 -11.11 -18.24 -20.96
CA ARG A 702 -10.83 -16.89 -20.44
C ARG A 702 -11.56 -16.61 -19.13
N LEU A 703 -12.79 -17.08 -18.96
CA LEU A 703 -13.52 -16.98 -17.69
C LEU A 703 -12.84 -17.80 -16.59
N ALA A 704 -12.38 -19.01 -16.90
CA ALA A 704 -11.60 -19.83 -15.97
C ALA A 704 -10.28 -19.15 -15.58
N GLU A 705 -9.56 -18.58 -16.55
CA GLU A 705 -8.34 -17.80 -16.30
C GLU A 705 -8.61 -16.59 -15.41
N LYS A 706 -9.68 -15.82 -15.68
CA LYS A 706 -10.09 -14.68 -14.85
C LYS A 706 -10.43 -15.11 -13.42
N ASN A 707 -11.14 -16.22 -13.24
CA ASN A 707 -11.48 -16.76 -11.92
C ASN A 707 -10.23 -17.25 -11.16
N ASP A 708 -9.24 -17.79 -11.85
CA ASP A 708 -7.96 -18.14 -11.22
C ASP A 708 -7.13 -16.91 -10.89
N GLN A 709 -7.20 -15.85 -11.71
CA GLN A 709 -6.60 -14.55 -11.38
C GLN A 709 -7.27 -13.91 -10.16
N THR A 710 -8.59 -13.98 -10.01
CA THR A 710 -9.28 -13.45 -8.82
C THR A 710 -8.89 -14.22 -7.57
N LYS A 711 -8.84 -15.55 -7.61
CA LYS A 711 -8.34 -16.37 -6.48
C LYS A 711 -6.89 -16.02 -6.13
N LYS A 712 -6.02 -15.82 -7.13
CA LYS A 712 -4.63 -15.38 -6.89
C LYS A 712 -4.58 -14.00 -6.25
N ARG A 713 -5.42 -13.06 -6.66
CA ARG A 713 -5.53 -11.73 -6.03
C ARG A 713 -6.01 -11.83 -4.58
N GLU A 714 -7.03 -12.62 -4.31
CA GLU A 714 -7.52 -12.88 -2.95
C GLU A 714 -6.41 -13.47 -2.06
N LEU A 715 -5.67 -14.45 -2.57
CA LEU A 715 -4.51 -15.03 -1.88
C LEU A 715 -3.39 -14.01 -1.66
N LEU A 716 -3.11 -13.15 -2.64
CA LEU A 716 -2.13 -12.07 -2.50
C LEU A 716 -2.55 -11.07 -1.43
N PHE A 717 -3.83 -10.67 -1.40
CA PHE A 717 -4.36 -9.79 -0.36
C PHE A 717 -4.29 -10.44 1.02
N SER A 718 -4.62 -11.74 1.15
CA SER A 718 -4.49 -12.45 2.43
C SER A 718 -3.03 -12.54 2.87
N LEU A 719 -2.11 -12.87 1.97
CA LEU A 719 -0.67 -12.93 2.26
C LEU A 719 -0.09 -11.56 2.61
N GLN A 720 -0.53 -10.49 1.93
CA GLN A 720 -0.10 -9.13 2.24
C GLN A 720 -0.58 -8.69 3.62
N ARG A 721 -1.82 -9.03 3.98
CA ARG A 721 -2.37 -8.79 5.31
C ARG A 721 -1.61 -9.57 6.38
N ASP A 722 -1.35 -10.85 6.14
CA ASP A 722 -0.61 -11.70 7.06
C ASP A 722 0.83 -11.19 7.22
N LEU A 723 1.49 -10.78 6.13
CA LEU A 723 2.81 -10.17 6.16
C LEU A 723 2.81 -8.88 6.98
N SER A 724 1.84 -7.99 6.78
CA SER A 724 1.69 -6.77 7.59
C SER A 724 1.52 -7.11 9.07
N TYR A 725 0.67 -8.10 9.38
CA TYR A 725 0.48 -8.57 10.74
C TYR A 725 1.77 -9.12 11.35
N TYR A 726 2.56 -9.91 10.61
CA TYR A 726 3.85 -10.42 11.06
C TYR A 726 4.90 -9.31 11.19
N LEU A 727 4.90 -8.31 10.31
CA LEU A 727 5.79 -7.14 10.41
C LEU A 727 5.46 -6.29 11.64
N ASP A 728 4.18 -6.02 11.91
CA ASP A 728 3.74 -5.29 13.08
C ASP A 728 4.04 -6.08 14.36
N LYS A 729 3.80 -7.39 14.35
CA LYS A 729 4.17 -8.29 15.45
C LYS A 729 5.69 -8.30 15.69
N ASN A 730 6.49 -8.41 14.63
CA ASN A 730 7.95 -8.38 14.73
C ASN A 730 8.45 -7.00 15.20
N LYS A 731 7.82 -5.91 14.78
CA LYS A 731 8.14 -4.56 15.22
C LYS A 731 7.79 -4.37 16.70
N ALA A 732 6.67 -4.90 17.15
CA ALA A 732 6.29 -4.92 18.56
C ALA A 732 7.28 -5.75 19.39
N LEU A 733 7.58 -6.99 18.97
CA LEU A 733 8.58 -7.85 19.64
C LEU A 733 9.98 -7.23 19.62
N ALA A 734 10.40 -6.61 18.52
CA ALA A 734 11.66 -5.88 18.43
C ALA A 734 11.70 -4.68 19.38
N SER A 735 10.57 -3.96 19.53
CA SER A 735 10.47 -2.88 20.52
C SER A 735 10.52 -3.39 21.96
N GLU A 736 10.01 -4.59 22.23
CA GLU A 736 10.11 -5.26 23.53
C GLU A 736 11.53 -5.79 23.81
N LEU A 737 12.25 -6.23 22.78
CA LEU A 737 13.67 -6.59 22.83
C LEU A 737 14.57 -5.37 23.08
N ASP A 738 14.30 -4.26 22.40
CA ASP A 738 15.09 -3.01 22.49
C ASP A 738 14.81 -2.23 23.79
N ARG A 739 13.58 -2.29 24.29
CA ARG A 739 13.20 -1.80 25.63
C ARG A 739 12.60 -2.94 26.43
N PRO A 740 13.39 -3.67 27.24
CA PRO A 740 12.83 -4.62 28.17
C PRO A 740 12.04 -3.85 29.24
N VAL A 741 10.73 -3.64 29.00
CA VAL A 741 9.75 -3.01 29.91
C VAL A 741 9.66 -3.76 31.25
N SER A 742 10.33 -4.89 31.36
CA SER A 742 10.25 -5.81 32.46
C SER A 742 11.57 -5.95 33.23
N MET A 743 12.44 -4.94 33.26
CA MET A 743 13.69 -4.96 34.08
C MET A 743 13.41 -5.33 35.55
N HIS A 744 12.27 -4.92 36.12
CA HIS A 744 11.84 -5.33 37.46
C HIS A 744 11.34 -6.78 37.53
N ARG A 745 10.65 -7.28 36.50
CA ARG A 745 10.21 -8.68 36.40
C ARG A 745 11.39 -9.62 36.15
N TRP A 746 12.40 -9.18 35.40
CA TRP A 746 13.64 -9.91 35.14
C TRP A 746 14.53 -9.92 36.38
N ARG A 747 14.63 -8.80 37.11
CA ARG A 747 15.27 -8.77 38.44
C ARG A 747 14.53 -9.64 39.45
N TYR A 748 13.20 -9.64 39.43
CA TYR A 748 12.40 -10.52 40.28
C TYR A 748 12.60 -11.99 39.89
N LEU A 749 12.61 -12.34 38.61
CA LEU A 749 12.91 -13.69 38.11
C LEU A 749 14.32 -14.14 38.48
N GLN A 750 15.31 -13.25 38.36
CA GLN A 750 16.70 -13.51 38.76
C GLN A 750 16.83 -13.87 40.26
N ILE A 751 15.99 -13.27 41.11
CA ILE A 751 15.99 -13.52 42.55
C ILE A 751 15.13 -14.75 42.91
N THR A 752 14.00 -14.94 42.24
CA THR A 752 13.02 -15.97 42.57
C THR A 752 13.36 -17.32 41.92
N ASP A 753 14.02 -17.29 40.75
CA ASP A 753 14.30 -18.46 39.92
C ASP A 753 15.57 -18.29 39.06
N PRO A 754 16.76 -18.45 39.67
CA PRO A 754 18.04 -18.22 38.99
C PRO A 754 18.28 -19.13 37.78
N GLU A 755 17.87 -20.40 37.87
CA GLU A 755 18.06 -21.39 36.78
C GLU A 755 17.25 -21.03 35.54
N LYS A 756 15.98 -20.61 35.72
CA LYS A 756 15.16 -20.12 34.62
C LYS A 756 15.67 -18.81 34.05
N TRP A 757 16.19 -17.93 34.90
CA TRP A 757 16.81 -16.67 34.44
C TRP A 757 18.07 -16.95 33.60
N ASP A 758 18.94 -17.86 34.01
CA ASP A 758 20.14 -18.24 33.26
C ASP A 758 19.80 -18.84 31.89
N LEU A 759 18.79 -19.71 31.83
CA LEU A 759 18.31 -20.27 30.56
C LEU A 759 17.64 -19.22 29.67
N LEU A 760 16.86 -18.30 30.24
CA LEU A 760 16.25 -17.18 29.51
C LEU A 760 17.33 -16.24 28.95
N ASN A 761 18.38 -15.95 29.73
CA ASN A 761 19.51 -15.14 29.28
C ASN A 761 20.32 -15.86 28.20
N LYS A 762 20.50 -17.17 28.32
CA LYS A 762 21.15 -17.99 27.29
C LYS A 762 20.32 -18.00 26.00
N ALA A 763 19.00 -18.21 26.10
CA ALA A 763 18.09 -18.16 24.97
C ALA A 763 18.11 -16.78 24.30
N ASN A 764 18.07 -15.70 25.08
CA ASN A 764 18.14 -14.33 24.57
C ASN A 764 19.50 -14.03 23.90
N GLY A 765 20.61 -14.46 24.51
CA GLY A 765 21.94 -14.31 23.94
C GLY A 765 22.10 -15.07 22.62
N LEU A 766 21.62 -16.32 22.56
CA LEU A 766 21.59 -17.11 21.34
C LEU A 766 20.65 -16.51 20.29
N GLN A 767 19.51 -15.94 20.70
CA GLN A 767 18.57 -15.27 19.79
C GLN A 767 19.18 -14.00 19.18
N CYS A 768 19.91 -13.19 19.96
CA CYS A 768 20.71 -12.09 19.44
C CYS A 768 21.80 -12.57 18.48
N GLN A 769 22.42 -13.72 18.74
CA GLN A 769 23.42 -14.33 17.85
C GLN A 769 22.79 -14.83 16.54
N VAL A 770 21.61 -15.46 16.59
CA VAL A 770 20.82 -15.86 15.41
C VAL A 770 20.50 -14.64 14.55
N VAL A 771 20.03 -13.54 15.14
CA VAL A 771 19.76 -12.28 14.43
C VAL A 771 21.04 -11.76 13.77
N SER A 772 22.15 -11.71 14.50
CA SER A 772 23.43 -11.25 13.96
C SER A 772 23.96 -12.09 12.80
N VAL A 773 23.90 -13.43 12.90
CA VAL A 773 24.32 -14.33 11.82
C VAL A 773 23.40 -14.19 10.62
N ASN A 774 22.08 -14.04 10.83
CA ASN A 774 21.09 -13.82 9.79
C ASN A 774 21.27 -12.49 9.06
N ASP A 775 21.59 -11.41 9.78
CA ASP A 775 21.94 -10.12 9.18
C ASP A 775 23.21 -10.24 8.33
N ALA A 776 24.22 -10.97 8.84
CA ALA A 776 25.47 -11.17 8.14
C ALA A 776 25.34 -12.11 6.90
N ILE A 777 24.31 -12.97 6.85
CA ILE A 777 23.89 -13.73 5.65
C ILE A 777 23.15 -12.81 4.68
N SER A 778 22.27 -11.96 5.19
CA SER A 778 21.48 -11.01 4.38
C SER A 778 22.39 -10.02 3.66
N ASP A 779 23.39 -9.47 4.35
CA ASP A 779 24.41 -8.60 3.75
C ASP A 779 25.21 -9.31 2.65
N LYS A 780 25.62 -10.56 2.89
CA LYS A 780 26.34 -11.35 1.89
C LYS A 780 25.47 -11.73 0.70
N THR A 781 24.19 -12.00 0.93
CA THR A 781 23.19 -12.24 -0.13
C THR A 781 22.97 -10.98 -0.98
N ARG A 782 22.94 -9.80 -0.36
CA ARG A 782 22.89 -8.51 -1.04
C ARG A 782 24.16 -8.26 -1.88
N GLU A 783 25.33 -8.54 -1.32
CA GLU A 783 26.61 -8.46 -2.05
C GLU A 783 26.64 -9.39 -3.26
N LEU A 784 26.16 -10.64 -3.09
CA LEU A 784 26.02 -11.62 -4.16
C LEU A 784 25.08 -11.10 -5.27
N GLY A 785 23.93 -10.53 -4.92
CA GLY A 785 22.99 -9.94 -5.88
C GLY A 785 23.53 -8.71 -6.62
N GLN A 786 24.38 -7.89 -5.98
CA GLN A 786 25.06 -6.78 -6.66
C GLN A 786 26.13 -7.28 -7.63
N MET A 787 26.90 -8.30 -7.26
CA MET A 787 27.92 -8.89 -8.12
C MET A 787 27.33 -9.67 -9.29
N TRP A 788 26.19 -10.35 -9.11
CA TRP A 788 25.45 -10.98 -10.20
C TRP A 788 24.94 -9.97 -11.23
N ARG A 789 24.43 -8.82 -10.78
CA ARG A 789 24.05 -7.71 -11.69
C ARG A 789 25.24 -7.21 -12.50
N LYS A 790 26.37 -6.91 -11.84
CA LYS A 790 27.61 -6.52 -12.53
C LYS A 790 28.11 -7.57 -13.52
N MET A 791 27.93 -8.86 -13.22
CA MET A 791 28.27 -9.95 -14.13
C MET A 791 27.34 -9.94 -15.36
N MET A 792 26.03 -9.74 -15.15
CA MET A 792 25.04 -9.65 -16.23
C MET A 792 25.27 -8.42 -17.12
N ASP A 793 25.60 -7.27 -16.51
CA ASP A 793 25.94 -6.03 -17.23
C ASP A 793 27.19 -6.24 -18.10
N LEU A 794 28.24 -6.88 -17.56
CA LEU A 794 29.45 -7.21 -18.32
C LEU A 794 29.24 -8.30 -19.37
N GLU A 795 28.34 -9.26 -19.14
CA GLU A 795 27.95 -10.25 -20.16
C GLU A 795 27.16 -9.60 -21.30
N GLN A 796 26.34 -8.59 -21.00
CA GLN A 796 25.65 -7.77 -22.00
C GLN A 796 26.64 -6.90 -22.80
N GLU A 797 27.56 -6.21 -22.12
CA GLU A 797 28.64 -5.43 -22.75
C GLU A 797 29.60 -6.30 -23.59
N ALA A 798 29.84 -7.57 -23.19
CA ALA A 798 30.64 -8.52 -23.99
C ALA A 798 29.98 -8.86 -25.35
N GLY A 799 28.65 -8.85 -25.41
CA GLY A 799 27.89 -9.08 -26.64
C GLY A 799 28.09 -7.96 -27.66
N ASP A 800 28.34 -6.74 -27.18
CA ASP A 800 28.46 -5.52 -27.95
C ASP A 800 29.93 -5.21 -28.30
N ARG A 801 30.52 -6.11 -29.10
CA ARG A 801 31.74 -5.98 -29.93
C ARG A 801 32.63 -4.74 -29.72
N GLN A 802 33.41 -4.70 -28.63
CA GLN A 802 34.78 -4.14 -28.55
C GLN A 802 35.39 -4.50 -27.17
N GLY A 803 36.37 -5.42 -27.13
CA GLY A 803 37.10 -5.77 -25.89
C GLY A 803 36.82 -7.14 -25.26
N ALA A 804 36.42 -8.16 -26.04
CA ALA A 804 36.02 -9.47 -25.55
C ALA A 804 37.01 -10.14 -24.57
N GLU A 805 38.33 -9.94 -24.72
CA GLU A 805 39.33 -10.61 -23.88
C GLU A 805 39.46 -9.98 -22.48
N GLU A 806 39.38 -8.65 -22.37
CA GLU A 806 39.35 -7.96 -21.08
C GLU A 806 38.05 -8.22 -20.33
N VAL A 807 36.93 -8.26 -21.06
CA VAL A 807 35.61 -8.55 -20.46
C VAL A 807 35.54 -10.00 -19.98
N VAL A 808 36.10 -10.97 -20.71
CA VAL A 808 36.20 -12.37 -20.27
C VAL A 808 37.07 -12.51 -19.02
N SER A 809 38.20 -11.80 -18.93
CA SER A 809 39.02 -11.78 -17.72
C SER A 809 38.27 -11.20 -16.51
N LYS A 810 37.59 -10.07 -16.69
CA LYS A 810 36.74 -9.46 -15.65
C LYS A 810 35.59 -10.38 -15.22
N LEU A 811 34.93 -11.06 -16.16
CA LEU A 811 33.89 -12.06 -15.86
C LEU A 811 34.43 -13.27 -15.11
N SER A 812 35.63 -13.76 -15.45
CA SER A 812 36.25 -14.87 -14.72
C SER A 812 36.55 -14.52 -13.26
N THR A 813 37.07 -13.31 -13.01
CA THR A 813 37.35 -12.84 -11.64
C THR A 813 36.07 -12.58 -10.84
N LEU A 814 35.01 -12.08 -11.49
CA LEU A 814 33.69 -11.93 -10.84
C LEU A 814 33.04 -13.27 -10.52
N ARG A 815 33.15 -14.27 -11.41
CA ARG A 815 32.66 -15.63 -11.14
C ARG A 815 33.39 -16.27 -9.95
N GLU A 816 34.70 -16.06 -9.82
CA GLU A 816 35.45 -16.55 -8.66
C GLU A 816 35.01 -15.87 -7.36
N LYS A 817 34.82 -14.54 -7.39
CA LYS A 817 34.29 -13.78 -6.24
C LYS A 817 32.87 -14.21 -5.86
N LEU A 818 32.00 -14.42 -6.84
CA LEU A 818 30.64 -14.93 -6.63
C LEU A 818 30.66 -16.31 -5.98
N ARG A 819 31.57 -17.20 -6.42
CA ARG A 819 31.74 -18.51 -5.81
C ARG A 819 32.24 -18.43 -4.37
N GLY A 820 33.14 -17.50 -4.08
CA GLY A 820 33.62 -17.20 -2.72
C GLY A 820 32.49 -16.71 -1.80
N ILE A 821 31.74 -15.69 -2.22
CA ILE A 821 30.61 -15.16 -1.45
C ILE A 821 29.54 -16.23 -1.22
N ASN A 822 29.25 -17.06 -2.22
CA ASN A 822 28.28 -18.15 -2.07
C ASN A 822 28.75 -19.21 -1.06
N LYS A 823 30.06 -19.51 -1.03
CA LYS A 823 30.64 -20.41 -0.03
C LYS A 823 30.55 -19.84 1.39
N ASP A 824 30.78 -18.54 1.55
CA ASP A 824 30.65 -17.85 2.84
C ASP A 824 29.19 -17.83 3.32
N ILE A 825 28.22 -17.62 2.43
CA ILE A 825 26.78 -17.72 2.75
C ILE A 825 26.44 -19.12 3.24
N LEU A 826 26.92 -20.17 2.55
CA LEU A 826 26.67 -21.55 2.94
C LEU A 826 27.28 -21.90 4.31
N ALA A 827 28.51 -21.43 4.59
CA ALA A 827 29.14 -21.61 5.89
C ALA A 827 28.33 -20.93 7.01
N LYS A 828 27.97 -19.65 6.81
CA LYS A 828 27.14 -18.92 7.78
C LYS A 828 25.76 -19.52 7.96
N LYS A 829 25.17 -20.10 6.91
CA LYS A 829 23.88 -20.80 7.00
C LYS A 829 23.97 -22.06 7.86
N ALA A 830 25.09 -22.78 7.79
CA ALA A 830 25.35 -23.91 8.68
C ALA A 830 25.52 -23.44 10.14
N ASP A 831 26.24 -22.34 10.37
CA ASP A 831 26.37 -21.73 11.71
C ASP A 831 25.00 -21.26 12.24
N LEU A 832 24.17 -20.66 11.38
CA LEU A 832 22.81 -20.24 11.72
C LEU A 832 21.97 -21.45 12.15
N GLN A 833 22.01 -22.55 11.39
CA GLN A 833 21.29 -23.78 11.74
C GLN A 833 21.70 -24.31 13.11
N LEU A 834 22.99 -24.34 13.42
CA LEU A 834 23.48 -24.75 14.74
C LEU A 834 22.97 -23.83 15.85
N THR A 835 23.04 -22.50 15.66
CA THR A 835 22.54 -21.55 16.68
C THR A 835 21.03 -21.62 16.87
N VAL A 836 20.26 -21.91 15.80
CA VAL A 836 18.81 -22.12 15.87
C VAL A 836 18.50 -23.39 16.66
N GLU A 837 19.18 -24.50 16.37
CA GLU A 837 19.04 -25.74 17.14
C GLU A 837 19.36 -25.52 18.63
N GLU A 838 20.42 -24.75 18.94
CA GLU A 838 20.76 -24.38 20.31
C GLU A 838 19.70 -23.50 20.99
N THR A 839 19.08 -22.55 20.26
CA THR A 839 17.96 -21.75 20.77
C THR A 839 16.73 -22.60 21.06
N GLU A 840 16.38 -23.52 20.16
CA GLU A 840 15.24 -24.42 20.32
C GLU A 840 15.44 -25.34 21.52
N MET A 841 16.66 -25.85 21.73
CA MET A 841 16.98 -26.62 22.94
C MET A 841 16.86 -25.80 24.23
N ALA A 842 17.32 -24.54 24.22
CA ALA A 842 17.19 -23.65 25.39
C ALA A 842 15.72 -23.31 25.69
N GLN A 843 14.90 -23.08 24.66
CA GLN A 843 13.47 -22.83 24.79
C GLN A 843 12.72 -24.06 25.28
N SER A 844 13.02 -25.25 24.74
CA SER A 844 12.46 -26.51 25.21
C SER A 844 12.82 -26.78 26.68
N ALA A 845 14.04 -26.47 27.11
CA ALA A 845 14.45 -26.61 28.51
C ALA A 845 13.68 -25.64 29.44
N ILE A 846 13.37 -24.43 28.98
CA ILE A 846 12.52 -23.48 29.72
C ILE A 846 11.10 -24.02 29.84
N GLU A 847 10.52 -24.54 28.75
CA GLU A 847 9.19 -25.15 28.76
C GLU A 847 9.11 -26.37 29.68
N ASP A 848 10.16 -27.20 29.72
CA ASP A 848 10.21 -28.37 30.59
C ASP A 848 10.29 -27.98 32.08
N LEU A 849 11.03 -26.92 32.42
CA LEU A 849 11.03 -26.35 33.78
C LEU A 849 9.66 -25.75 34.15
N GLU A 850 8.93 -25.18 33.20
CA GLU A 850 7.56 -24.71 33.43
C GLU A 850 6.57 -25.87 33.63
N LYS A 851 6.71 -26.94 32.85
CA LYS A 851 5.89 -28.15 32.99
C LYS A 851 6.18 -28.93 34.29
N GLN A 852 7.41 -28.96 34.78
CA GLN A 852 7.75 -29.59 36.06
C GLN A 852 7.22 -28.85 37.29
N ARG A 853 6.79 -27.58 37.12
CA ARG A 853 6.23 -26.75 38.19
C ARG A 853 4.70 -26.68 38.21
N ALA A 854 4.05 -26.99 37.09
CA ALA A 854 2.59 -27.17 37.01
C ALA A 854 2.20 -28.54 37.55
#